data_AF-A0A926GVB3-F1
#
_entry.id   AF-A0A926GVB3-F1
#
_cell.length_a   1.000
_cell.length_b   1.000
_cell.length_c   1.000
_cell.angle_alpha   90.00
_cell.angle_beta   90.00
_cell.angle_gamma   90.00
#
_symmetry.space_group_name_H-M   'P 1'
#
loop_
_entity.id
_entity.type
_entity.pdbx_description
1 polymer ?
#
loop_
_entity_poly.entity_id
_entity_poly.type
_entity_poly.pdbx_seq_one_letter_code
_entity_poly.pdbx_strand_id
1 'polypeptide(L)'
;MRISTAVLSLMLGTGFAVTAPSPALAADTKEAKSDKTAANKFFLSYRAQAGQVKKVSSEGTAKFSAGGQDIVMDVKQVSKITFTAIAANGNITITDETESMERTMNGQKMPEEKDEDVTTVTFTPAGEIVAFSEKKKSDEPDEDHLGARLTVASSIVFPAKTVGTGDKWAHDYVARGDIGTRTAHADFELLAFEKVGNTNTAKIKMTYTESGTTPVVFISTQNVDVATGDTVSQSYEVSNIPLGGGMVASATSKDVRTEGAPFAANQTPKPLTEAPKAIAGDGKTEPIAAAAPKVEPKKDKTIDETVKEGFVKTEGVVTLWRKKEAGSDKIYVELPESAFNKLMMLQATAATGTAEQVIAGDPISDLVFQFEKMDDRVFLTVPNFLFRSTKPEMARAVRRSYADGYLQAFKIEAKQESRKSVLIDVSDFFRGDISQVSQLFSGGGSPFGGGAGSGYSLDRDKTFIKEIKNFPENLVVSTQYHFQKGGRAFSGALADARSAPITVIYNLSALPKDTDYKPRLSDPRIGYFTSDYLSFDDDTAKDPMVHYIQRWKLEKKDPTAALSEPVKPIVFWLDNGIPAEYRPAFEKGFLIWNKAFEKIGYKNAVVVKQIPDKPDPKDPNTPTDTADMRFNCVRFSPSNAGYAIALFRTNPLTGQIVNASITMDAAFVIGGNQEYQQVISPGEAFAIGAGIPQEEARYKASLQAKPGQPARTAMANFNDPRYCSRASEGKQSLQFGHQALSAMAANGVLSPAERKAFVDQYVTEVIAHEFGHCIGLRHNFVASKEYSLAQLGDKAVTDAGGTGASVMDYNPFNIAALNKSGAMYFATEIGTYDKWAVEYGYMDIPSAKTPEEEKPVLKRHAAQSGKPGHAYLSDEVADSFDPDIARFDIGKDNLAFQKETMKLARKLLMSLPQREPKNGESYYDFTRDFNLLLRYYSGAAGFATRFIGGQNLSHTNKGDMGEKPAIATVSPNTQRQALSLLTTYLFAPNALPVPPSYYGKLASDASPFAFGADEVAMLDRLSILQKSALTRLFSSTMLKRVANNEFKAAAKEKPFTLPYLFNTVSGSVWAEIPAKSNVDALRRNLQRAYVERMADIALQGGVNADAQMLAWNELRTMKTKLTAAKSVPTLDTYTKAHYADSLDKITRTLDARVTLGQNGGAVNPLDLLSLLFGRPKEMIAEEAAKAAAQNANP
;
A
#
# COMPACT_ATOMS: atom_id res chain seq x y z
N MET A 1 -17.77 21.02 -4.63
CA MET A 1 -18.01 20.28 -5.88
C MET A 1 -16.85 20.63 -6.78
N ARG A 2 -15.99 19.67 -7.15
CA ARG A 2 -14.89 19.93 -8.09
C ARG A 2 -15.48 20.00 -9.50
N ILE A 3 -15.09 21.01 -10.27
CA ILE A 3 -15.24 20.96 -11.72
C ILE A 3 -13.95 20.32 -12.23
N SER A 4 -14.03 19.10 -12.80
CA SER A 4 -12.88 18.45 -13.43
C SER A 4 -12.29 19.38 -14.49
N THR A 5 -10.95 19.41 -14.64
CA THR A 5 -10.33 20.17 -15.73
C THR A 5 -10.88 19.73 -17.07
N ALA A 6 -11.07 18.42 -17.27
CA ALA A 6 -11.70 17.91 -18.48
C ALA A 6 -13.20 18.26 -18.63
N VAL A 7 -13.96 18.48 -17.54
CA VAL A 7 -15.33 19.04 -17.63
C VAL A 7 -15.28 20.51 -18.05
N LEU A 8 -14.35 21.28 -17.49
CA LEU A 8 -14.13 22.68 -17.87
C LEU A 8 -13.65 22.79 -19.33
N SER A 9 -12.77 21.90 -19.77
CA SER A 9 -12.36 21.76 -21.17
C SER A 9 -13.53 21.34 -22.05
N LEU A 10 -14.40 20.43 -21.63
CA LEU A 10 -15.63 20.08 -22.38
C LEU A 10 -16.66 21.23 -22.44
N MET A 11 -16.70 22.10 -21.43
CA MET A 11 -17.55 23.32 -21.44
C MET A 11 -16.99 24.42 -22.33
N LEU A 12 -15.67 24.50 -22.47
CA LEU A 12 -14.97 25.64 -23.07
C LEU A 12 -14.15 25.29 -24.31
N GLY A 13 -14.13 24.01 -24.72
CA GLY A 13 -13.51 23.55 -25.96
C GLY A 13 -13.28 22.04 -26.04
N THR A 14 -14.13 21.36 -26.79
CA THR A 14 -13.83 20.08 -27.46
C THR A 14 -14.38 20.06 -28.89
N GLY A 15 -14.64 21.24 -29.44
CA GLY A 15 -15.09 21.38 -30.78
C GLY A 15 -13.94 21.30 -31.76
N PHE A 16 -13.87 20.22 -32.53
CA PHE A 16 -12.96 20.15 -33.69
C PHE A 16 -13.21 21.35 -34.59
N ALA A 17 -12.23 22.10 -35.01
CA ALA A 17 -12.44 23.40 -35.70
C ALA A 17 -11.12 24.10 -35.92
N VAL A 18 -10.77 24.93 -37.01
CA VAL A 18 -9.58 25.69 -37.73
C VAL A 18 -9.48 27.25 -37.56
N THR A 19 -8.27 27.88 -37.41
CA THR A 19 -7.99 29.38 -37.33
C THR A 19 -8.12 30.14 -38.64
N ALA A 20 -8.74 31.33 -38.58
CA ALA A 20 -8.64 32.43 -39.54
C ALA A 20 -7.90 33.63 -38.90
N PRO A 21 -7.00 34.35 -39.60
CA PRO A 21 -6.26 35.49 -39.03
C PRO A 21 -7.03 36.83 -39.12
N SER A 22 -6.73 37.73 -38.18
CA SER A 22 -7.21 39.14 -38.10
C SER A 22 -6.38 40.10 -39.01
N PRO A 23 -6.73 41.40 -39.16
CA PRO A 23 -7.18 41.95 -40.45
C PRO A 23 -6.28 43.07 -41.05
N ALA A 24 -6.35 43.26 -42.37
CA ALA A 24 -6.12 44.56 -43.02
C ALA A 24 -6.72 44.59 -44.44
N LEU A 25 -7.28 45.75 -44.81
CA LEU A 25 -7.71 46.23 -46.15
C LEU A 25 -9.13 45.90 -46.64
N ALA A 26 -9.98 46.92 -46.44
CA ALA A 26 -10.93 47.54 -47.37
C ALA A 26 -11.28 46.83 -48.69
N ALA A 27 -12.58 46.77 -49.02
CA ALA A 27 -13.19 47.66 -50.02
C ALA A 27 -14.60 47.21 -50.43
N ASP A 28 -15.38 48.20 -50.82
CA ASP A 28 -16.67 48.14 -51.47
C ASP A 28 -16.79 47.16 -52.65
N THR A 29 -17.99 46.57 -52.72
CA THR A 29 -18.79 46.15 -53.88
C THR A 29 -18.09 45.69 -55.18
N LYS A 30 -18.35 44.43 -55.55
CA LYS A 30 -19.02 44.11 -56.82
C LYS A 30 -19.62 42.71 -56.81
N GLU A 31 -20.93 42.68 -57.05
CA GLU A 31 -21.74 41.50 -57.33
C GLU A 31 -21.12 40.65 -58.45
N ALA A 32 -20.91 39.36 -58.17
CA ALA A 32 -20.91 38.34 -59.21
C ALA A 32 -22.28 37.66 -59.18
N LYS A 33 -23.04 37.89 -60.25
CA LYS A 33 -24.37 37.31 -60.49
C LYS A 33 -24.33 35.78 -60.41
N SER A 34 -25.39 35.28 -59.79
CA SER A 34 -25.81 33.89 -59.74
C SER A 34 -25.84 33.21 -61.11
N ASP A 35 -25.23 32.02 -61.20
CA ASP A 35 -25.78 30.94 -62.00
C ASP A 35 -26.45 29.94 -61.03
N LYS A 36 -27.77 30.01 -60.97
CA LYS A 36 -28.62 28.95 -60.39
C LYS A 36 -28.74 27.86 -61.44
N THR A 37 -28.27 26.64 -61.16
CA THR A 37 -28.99 25.37 -61.43
C THR A 37 -28.11 24.15 -61.15
N ALA A 38 -28.07 23.75 -59.87
CA ALA A 38 -28.07 22.38 -59.35
C ALA A 38 -27.74 22.51 -57.87
N ALA A 39 -28.67 22.15 -56.98
CA ALA A 39 -28.43 22.15 -55.55
C ALA A 39 -27.28 21.16 -55.26
N ASN A 40 -26.08 21.66 -54.96
CA ASN A 40 -24.97 20.84 -54.48
C ASN A 40 -25.37 20.26 -53.12
N LYS A 41 -26.06 19.12 -53.13
CA LYS A 41 -26.34 18.34 -51.93
C LYS A 41 -25.19 17.35 -51.73
N PHE A 42 -24.70 17.25 -50.50
CA PHE A 42 -23.62 16.34 -50.14
C PHE A 42 -24.12 15.33 -49.10
N PHE A 43 -23.59 14.11 -49.15
CA PHE A 43 -23.73 13.15 -48.08
C PHE A 43 -22.62 13.40 -47.06
N LEU A 44 -23.00 13.89 -45.88
CA LEU A 44 -22.06 14.19 -44.80
C LEU A 44 -21.85 12.94 -43.94
N SER A 45 -20.60 12.63 -43.63
CA SER A 45 -20.21 11.50 -42.78
C SER A 45 -18.79 11.69 -42.26
N TYR A 46 -18.53 11.27 -41.02
CA TYR A 46 -17.21 11.29 -40.44
C TYR A 46 -16.29 10.25 -41.09
N ARG A 47 -15.09 10.69 -41.46
CA ARG A 47 -14.04 9.89 -42.10
C ARG A 47 -12.68 10.31 -41.56
N ALA A 48 -11.87 9.33 -41.18
CA ALA A 48 -10.52 9.53 -40.68
C ALA A 48 -9.61 8.35 -41.07
N GLN A 49 -8.34 8.40 -40.69
CA GLN A 49 -7.44 7.24 -40.65
C GLN A 49 -6.82 7.10 -39.26
N ALA A 50 -6.62 5.86 -38.82
CA ALA A 50 -5.95 5.60 -37.54
C ALA A 50 -4.52 6.17 -37.53
N GLY A 51 -4.12 6.76 -36.40
CA GLY A 51 -2.83 7.42 -36.18
C GLY A 51 -2.80 8.90 -36.53
N GLN A 52 -3.88 9.49 -37.07
CA GLN A 52 -3.91 10.91 -37.41
C GLN A 52 -4.04 11.79 -36.18
N VAL A 53 -3.45 12.98 -36.24
CA VAL A 53 -3.44 13.96 -35.15
C VAL A 53 -3.91 15.32 -35.68
N LYS A 54 -4.74 16.01 -34.91
CA LYS A 54 -5.10 17.42 -35.13
C LYS A 54 -5.00 18.20 -33.82
N LYS A 55 -4.79 19.52 -33.92
CA LYS A 55 -4.80 20.42 -32.77
C LYS A 55 -5.93 21.43 -32.89
N VAL A 56 -6.58 21.72 -31.78
CA VAL A 56 -7.71 22.64 -31.65
C VAL A 56 -7.41 23.65 -30.55
N SER A 57 -7.25 24.90 -30.93
CA SER A 57 -7.35 26.08 -30.08
C SER A 57 -8.81 26.40 -29.75
N SER A 58 -9.08 26.69 -28.49
CA SER A 58 -10.37 27.11 -27.99
C SER A 58 -10.22 28.38 -27.16
N GLU A 59 -11.14 29.32 -27.35
CA GLU A 59 -11.24 30.53 -26.55
C GLU A 59 -12.69 30.73 -26.11
N GLY A 60 -12.92 30.68 -24.80
CA GLY A 60 -14.27 30.75 -24.25
C GLY A 60 -14.33 31.36 -22.86
N THR A 61 -15.53 31.79 -22.49
CA THR A 61 -15.87 32.34 -21.18
C THR A 61 -16.93 31.46 -20.53
N ALA A 62 -16.65 30.94 -19.33
CA ALA A 62 -17.61 30.25 -18.48
C ALA A 62 -18.08 31.17 -17.36
N LYS A 63 -19.37 31.09 -17.06
CA LYS A 63 -20.02 31.77 -15.95
C LYS A 63 -20.60 30.73 -14.98
N PHE A 64 -20.18 30.82 -13.72
CA PHE A 64 -20.65 29.96 -12.64
C PHE A 64 -21.51 30.78 -11.68
N SER A 65 -22.76 30.39 -11.46
CA SER A 65 -23.67 31.10 -10.55
C SER A 65 -24.00 30.24 -9.33
N ALA A 66 -23.70 30.75 -8.14
CA ALA A 66 -23.92 30.07 -6.86
C ALA A 66 -24.34 31.07 -5.77
N GLY A 67 -25.50 30.89 -5.14
CA GLY A 67 -25.92 31.70 -3.99
C GLY A 67 -26.03 33.22 -4.24
N GLY A 68 -26.26 33.64 -5.49
CA GLY A 68 -26.35 35.07 -5.87
C GLY A 68 -25.02 35.73 -6.23
N GLN A 69 -23.92 34.96 -6.31
CA GLN A 69 -22.63 35.44 -6.82
C GLN A 69 -22.30 34.78 -8.16
N ASP A 70 -21.74 35.58 -9.06
CA ASP A 70 -21.28 35.16 -10.38
C ASP A 70 -19.75 35.12 -10.42
N ILE A 71 -19.19 34.02 -10.90
CA ILE A 71 -17.76 33.86 -11.16
C ILE A 71 -17.58 33.72 -12.66
N VAL A 72 -16.73 34.56 -13.25
CA VAL A 72 -16.42 34.56 -14.68
C VAL A 72 -15.01 34.03 -14.88
N MET A 73 -14.88 33.04 -15.74
CA MET A 73 -13.60 32.42 -16.10
C MET A 73 -13.41 32.46 -17.60
N ASP A 74 -12.31 33.06 -18.04
CA ASP A 74 -11.89 33.01 -19.43
C ASP A 74 -10.79 31.96 -19.58
N VAL A 75 -10.92 31.14 -20.62
CA VAL A 75 -10.01 30.04 -20.91
C VAL A 75 -9.54 30.13 -22.35
N LYS A 76 -8.22 30.00 -22.53
CA LYS A 76 -7.58 29.74 -23.82
C LYS A 76 -6.87 28.42 -23.72
N GLN A 77 -7.23 27.44 -24.55
CA GLN A 77 -6.59 26.13 -24.52
C GLN A 77 -6.25 25.65 -25.92
N VAL A 78 -5.25 24.78 -26.03
CA VAL A 78 -4.93 24.01 -27.23
C VAL A 78 -5.00 22.54 -26.87
N SER A 79 -5.90 21.80 -27.51
CA SER A 79 -6.08 20.37 -27.35
C SER A 79 -5.51 19.62 -28.55
N LYS A 80 -4.94 18.44 -28.32
CA LYS A 80 -4.41 17.51 -29.32
C LYS A 80 -5.30 16.29 -29.38
N ILE A 81 -5.95 16.12 -30.52
CA ILE A 81 -6.84 14.99 -30.78
C ILE A 81 -6.17 14.00 -31.70
N THR A 82 -6.09 12.75 -31.25
CA THR A 82 -5.52 11.63 -32.00
C THR A 82 -6.61 10.64 -32.37
N PHE A 83 -6.73 10.30 -33.65
CA PHE A 83 -7.61 9.24 -34.13
C PHE A 83 -6.93 7.88 -33.88
N THR A 84 -7.28 7.19 -32.81
CA THR A 84 -6.53 6.02 -32.33
C THR A 84 -6.93 4.71 -33.00
N ALA A 85 -8.20 4.57 -33.42
CA ALA A 85 -8.68 3.34 -34.08
C ALA A 85 -9.84 3.60 -35.04
N ILE A 86 -9.96 2.74 -36.05
CA ILE A 86 -11.14 2.63 -36.91
C ILE A 86 -11.55 1.17 -36.93
N ALA A 87 -12.72 0.87 -36.37
CA ALA A 87 -13.24 -0.49 -36.30
C ALA A 87 -13.76 -0.96 -37.67
N ALA A 88 -13.90 -2.28 -37.86
CA ALA A 88 -14.37 -2.87 -39.12
C ALA A 88 -15.79 -2.43 -39.52
N ASN A 89 -16.61 -2.01 -38.56
CA ASN A 89 -17.94 -1.45 -38.80
C ASN A 89 -17.94 0.06 -39.12
N GLY A 90 -16.76 0.68 -39.21
CA GLY A 90 -16.58 2.10 -39.50
C GLY A 90 -16.55 3.01 -38.27
N ASN A 91 -16.73 2.50 -37.05
CA ASN A 91 -16.68 3.34 -35.85
C ASN A 91 -15.27 3.91 -35.66
N ILE A 92 -15.19 5.19 -35.30
CA ILE A 92 -13.96 5.95 -35.15
C ILE A 92 -13.72 6.19 -33.67
N THR A 93 -12.54 5.84 -33.17
CA THR A 93 -12.09 6.14 -31.80
C THR A 93 -11.06 7.26 -31.83
N ILE A 94 -11.23 8.25 -30.95
CA ILE A 94 -10.30 9.36 -30.75
C ILE A 94 -9.86 9.43 -29.28
N THR A 95 -8.68 10.00 -29.05
CA THR A 95 -8.24 10.50 -27.74
C THR A 95 -8.01 12.00 -27.83
N ASP A 96 -8.45 12.74 -26.81
CA ASP A 96 -8.28 14.18 -26.67
C ASP A 96 -7.44 14.49 -25.43
N GLU A 97 -6.39 15.28 -25.61
CA GLU A 97 -5.38 15.64 -24.61
C GLU A 97 -5.15 17.16 -24.63
N THR A 98 -5.22 17.84 -23.48
CA THR A 98 -4.90 19.26 -23.39
C THR A 98 -3.38 19.48 -23.51
N GLU A 99 -2.89 20.14 -24.56
CA GLU A 99 -1.47 20.48 -24.73
C GLU A 99 -1.05 21.75 -23.97
N SER A 100 -1.92 22.76 -23.95
CA SER A 100 -1.68 24.01 -23.20
C SER A 100 -3.01 24.64 -22.80
N MET A 101 -3.01 25.35 -21.67
CA MET A 101 -4.20 26.03 -21.17
C MET A 101 -3.79 27.26 -20.34
N GLU A 102 -4.35 28.40 -20.68
CA GLU A 102 -4.31 29.63 -19.90
C GLU A 102 -5.71 29.92 -19.35
N ARG A 103 -5.79 30.26 -18.06
CA ARG A 103 -7.06 30.57 -17.39
C ARG A 103 -6.94 31.91 -16.67
N THR A 104 -7.95 32.77 -16.84
CA THR A 104 -8.13 33.95 -15.99
C THR A 104 -9.46 33.85 -15.26
N MET A 105 -9.45 34.03 -13.94
CA MET A 105 -10.66 34.06 -13.13
C MET A 105 -10.88 35.47 -12.60
N ASN A 106 -12.00 36.09 -12.95
CA ASN A 106 -12.31 37.49 -12.65
C ASN A 106 -11.16 38.46 -12.99
N GLY A 107 -10.47 38.23 -14.12
CA GLY A 107 -9.36 39.05 -14.62
C GLY A 107 -7.97 38.75 -14.04
N GLN A 108 -7.82 37.77 -13.13
CA GLN A 108 -6.51 37.35 -12.61
C GLN A 108 -6.03 36.04 -13.26
N LYS A 109 -4.79 36.03 -13.77
CA LYS A 109 -4.16 34.85 -14.37
C LYS A 109 -3.94 33.77 -13.30
N MET A 110 -4.45 32.57 -13.55
CA MET A 110 -4.28 31.44 -12.65
C MET A 110 -2.93 30.73 -12.90
N PRO A 111 -2.39 29.98 -11.91
CA PRO A 111 -1.17 29.21 -12.09
C PRO A 111 -1.29 28.22 -13.26
N GLU A 112 -0.19 28.04 -14.00
CA GLU A 112 -0.09 26.98 -15.00
C GLU A 112 -0.13 25.62 -14.30
N GLU A 113 -1.17 24.86 -14.61
CA GLU A 113 -1.35 23.50 -14.15
C GLU A 113 -1.32 22.60 -15.37
N LYS A 114 -0.48 21.56 -15.33
CA LYS A 114 -0.37 20.62 -16.43
C LYS A 114 -1.56 19.67 -16.36
N ASP A 115 -2.50 19.83 -17.27
CA ASP A 115 -3.63 18.94 -17.43
C ASP A 115 -3.14 17.62 -18.03
N GLU A 116 -3.41 16.52 -17.34
CA GLU A 116 -3.01 15.17 -17.72
C GLU A 116 -4.23 14.27 -17.98
N ASP A 117 -5.43 14.85 -17.98
CA ASP A 117 -6.66 14.14 -18.26
C ASP A 117 -6.71 13.77 -19.75
N VAL A 118 -7.10 12.52 -20.04
CA VAL A 118 -7.26 12.03 -21.43
C VAL A 118 -8.69 11.54 -21.63
N THR A 119 -9.39 12.17 -22.57
CA THR A 119 -10.75 11.76 -22.94
C THR A 119 -10.71 10.87 -24.16
N THR A 120 -11.34 9.69 -24.10
CA THR A 120 -11.46 8.74 -25.22
C THR A 120 -12.91 8.63 -25.64
N VAL A 121 -13.20 8.87 -26.92
CA VAL A 121 -14.55 8.86 -27.48
C VAL A 121 -14.59 7.94 -28.70
N THR A 122 -15.60 7.08 -28.79
CA THR A 122 -15.88 6.30 -30.00
C THR A 122 -17.23 6.71 -30.57
N PHE A 123 -17.29 7.01 -31.87
CA PHE A 123 -18.51 7.43 -32.55
C PHE A 123 -18.69 6.75 -33.91
N THR A 124 -19.94 6.69 -34.38
CA THR A 124 -20.28 6.10 -35.69
C THR A 124 -19.91 7.03 -36.84
N PRO A 125 -19.84 6.55 -38.09
CA PRO A 125 -19.68 7.42 -39.26
C PRO A 125 -20.76 8.51 -39.41
N ALA A 126 -21.91 8.35 -38.75
CA ALA A 126 -22.97 9.35 -38.72
C ALA A 126 -22.76 10.40 -37.61
N GLY A 127 -21.92 10.13 -36.60
CA GLY A 127 -21.64 11.05 -35.49
C GLY A 127 -22.28 10.67 -34.16
N GLU A 128 -22.89 9.49 -34.05
CA GLU A 128 -23.49 9.02 -32.80
C GLU A 128 -22.42 8.46 -31.86
N ILE A 129 -22.38 8.92 -30.61
CA ILE A 129 -21.42 8.45 -29.60
C ILE A 129 -21.82 7.06 -29.10
N VAL A 130 -20.91 6.08 -29.21
CA VAL A 130 -21.16 4.68 -28.82
C VAL A 130 -20.33 4.22 -27.63
N ALA A 131 -19.23 4.91 -27.31
CA ALA A 131 -18.45 4.70 -26.10
C ALA A 131 -17.73 6.00 -25.67
N PHE A 132 -17.61 6.20 -24.36
CA PHE A 132 -16.92 7.33 -23.76
C PHE A 132 -16.15 6.86 -22.52
N SER A 133 -14.92 7.32 -22.35
CA SER A 133 -14.16 7.11 -21.11
C SER A 133 -13.20 8.26 -20.87
N GLU A 134 -12.99 8.62 -19.61
CA GLU A 134 -12.13 9.73 -19.21
C GLU A 134 -11.13 9.22 -18.18
N LYS A 135 -9.84 9.40 -18.44
CA LYS A 135 -8.78 9.04 -17.50
C LYS A 135 -8.42 10.29 -16.70
N LYS A 136 -8.96 10.40 -15.47
CA LYS A 136 -8.77 11.54 -14.57
C LYS A 136 -7.54 11.38 -13.68
N LYS A 137 -6.87 12.48 -13.35
CA LYS A 137 -5.84 12.54 -12.29
C LYS A 137 -6.41 12.48 -10.86
N SER A 138 -7.73 12.67 -10.70
CA SER A 138 -8.43 12.59 -9.42
C SER A 138 -9.46 11.46 -9.37
N ASP A 139 -9.49 10.68 -8.29
CA ASP A 139 -10.45 9.59 -8.02
C ASP A 139 -11.86 10.09 -7.61
N GLU A 140 -12.29 11.25 -8.12
CA GLU A 140 -13.64 11.74 -7.87
C GLU A 140 -14.64 11.15 -8.87
N PRO A 141 -15.74 10.53 -8.41
CA PRO A 141 -16.77 10.01 -9.30
C PRO A 141 -17.40 11.16 -10.10
N ASP A 142 -17.56 10.96 -11.41
CA ASP A 142 -18.37 11.85 -12.26
C ASP A 142 -19.85 11.61 -11.96
N GLU A 143 -20.35 12.17 -10.86
CA GLU A 143 -21.69 11.89 -10.30
C GLU A 143 -22.86 12.11 -11.28
N ASP A 144 -22.66 12.87 -12.37
CA ASP A 144 -23.71 13.16 -13.37
C ASP A 144 -23.27 12.89 -14.83
N HIS A 145 -22.18 12.13 -15.01
CA HIS A 145 -21.60 11.77 -16.32
C HIS A 145 -21.46 12.97 -17.26
N LEU A 146 -21.06 14.12 -16.69
CA LEU A 146 -21.19 15.40 -17.35
C LEU A 146 -20.29 15.49 -18.60
N GLY A 147 -19.14 14.84 -18.57
CA GLY A 147 -18.24 14.79 -19.73
C GLY A 147 -18.86 14.09 -20.94
N ALA A 148 -19.50 12.93 -20.73
CA ALA A 148 -20.18 12.19 -21.79
C ALA A 148 -21.39 12.96 -22.32
N ARG A 149 -22.15 13.64 -21.44
CA ARG A 149 -23.32 14.45 -21.82
C ARG A 149 -22.95 15.67 -22.66
N LEU A 150 -21.89 16.39 -22.27
CA LEU A 150 -21.39 17.53 -23.06
C LEU A 150 -20.83 17.07 -24.42
N THR A 151 -20.14 15.92 -24.46
CA THR A 151 -19.65 15.33 -25.73
C THR A 151 -20.80 14.99 -26.69
N VAL A 152 -21.91 14.44 -26.18
CA VAL A 152 -23.12 14.20 -26.99
C VAL A 152 -23.75 15.52 -27.44
N ALA A 153 -23.87 16.50 -26.52
CA ALA A 153 -24.47 17.79 -26.82
C ALA A 153 -23.72 18.60 -27.90
N SER A 154 -22.41 18.40 -28.05
CA SER A 154 -21.59 19.05 -29.08
C SER A 154 -21.52 18.30 -30.42
N SER A 155 -21.97 17.05 -30.48
CA SER A 155 -21.78 16.17 -31.63
C SER A 155 -22.86 16.36 -32.70
N ILE A 156 -22.45 16.55 -33.97
CA ILE A 156 -23.39 16.56 -35.09
C ILE A 156 -23.66 15.13 -35.54
N VAL A 157 -24.94 14.75 -35.57
CA VAL A 157 -25.42 13.50 -36.18
C VAL A 157 -25.92 13.79 -37.59
N PHE A 158 -25.19 13.34 -38.60
CA PHE A 158 -25.55 13.52 -40.01
C PHE A 158 -26.71 12.60 -40.41
N PRO A 159 -27.63 13.07 -41.26
CA PRO A 159 -28.74 12.23 -41.71
C PRO A 159 -28.26 11.26 -42.80
N ALA A 160 -28.92 10.11 -42.92
CA ALA A 160 -28.63 9.10 -43.94
C ALA A 160 -29.05 9.51 -45.38
N LYS A 161 -29.17 10.81 -45.66
CA LYS A 161 -29.54 11.40 -46.95
C LYS A 161 -28.63 12.58 -47.27
N THR A 162 -28.56 12.96 -48.54
CA THR A 162 -27.82 14.15 -48.94
C THR A 162 -28.51 15.42 -48.42
N VAL A 163 -27.71 16.39 -47.97
CA VAL A 163 -28.17 17.67 -47.43
C VAL A 163 -27.62 18.83 -48.26
N GLY A 164 -28.46 19.83 -48.50
CA GLY A 164 -28.13 21.08 -49.17
C GLY A 164 -28.50 22.30 -48.32
N THR A 165 -28.11 23.48 -48.78
CA THR A 165 -28.40 24.75 -48.09
C THR A 165 -29.91 24.91 -47.84
N GLY A 166 -30.28 25.13 -46.58
CA GLY A 166 -31.66 25.25 -46.10
C GLY A 166 -32.30 23.94 -45.63
N ASP A 167 -31.67 22.78 -45.85
CA ASP A 167 -32.21 21.50 -45.36
C ASP A 167 -32.12 21.45 -43.82
N LYS A 168 -33.20 20.96 -43.19
CA LYS A 168 -33.30 20.74 -41.75
C LYS A 168 -33.49 19.26 -41.46
N TRP A 169 -32.92 18.80 -40.36
CA TRP A 169 -33.17 17.46 -39.83
C TRP A 169 -33.09 17.49 -38.30
N ALA A 170 -33.64 16.47 -37.67
CA ALA A 170 -33.60 16.32 -36.22
C ALA A 170 -33.08 14.94 -35.84
N HIS A 171 -32.60 14.81 -34.62
CA HIS A 171 -32.17 13.55 -34.03
C HIS A 171 -32.63 13.47 -32.57
N ASP A 172 -33.30 12.37 -32.24
CA ASP A 172 -33.70 12.04 -30.87
C ASP A 172 -32.65 11.10 -30.26
N TYR A 173 -31.99 11.56 -29.21
CA TYR A 173 -31.04 10.76 -28.44
C TYR A 173 -31.77 9.95 -27.39
N VAL A 174 -31.49 8.66 -27.32
CA VAL A 174 -31.99 7.77 -26.26
C VAL A 174 -31.01 7.77 -25.09
N ALA A 175 -31.53 7.81 -23.86
CA ALA A 175 -30.70 7.69 -22.67
C ALA A 175 -29.87 6.39 -22.67
N ARG A 176 -28.57 6.49 -22.40
CA ARG A 176 -27.64 5.35 -22.38
C ARG A 176 -27.04 5.21 -20.99
N GLY A 177 -27.43 4.17 -20.27
CA GLY A 177 -26.94 3.90 -18.91
C GLY A 177 -25.47 3.48 -18.84
N ASP A 178 -24.90 2.96 -19.93
CA ASP A 178 -23.50 2.51 -20.02
C ASP A 178 -22.49 3.65 -20.16
N ILE A 179 -22.91 4.81 -20.68
CA ILE A 179 -22.09 6.04 -20.75
C ILE A 179 -22.72 7.23 -20.00
N GLY A 180 -23.87 7.03 -19.37
CA GLY A 180 -24.54 8.01 -18.50
C GLY A 180 -25.23 9.19 -19.20
N THR A 181 -25.64 9.05 -20.46
CA THR A 181 -26.29 10.13 -21.23
C THR A 181 -27.81 10.12 -21.04
N ARG A 182 -28.45 11.28 -21.21
CA ARG A 182 -29.90 11.48 -21.05
C ARG A 182 -30.62 11.49 -22.39
N THR A 183 -31.95 11.29 -22.34
CA THR A 183 -32.80 11.53 -23.51
C THR A 183 -32.71 13.01 -23.90
N ALA A 184 -32.55 13.30 -25.18
CA ALA A 184 -32.40 14.67 -25.69
C ALA A 184 -32.90 14.79 -27.13
N HIS A 185 -33.16 16.01 -27.57
CA HIS A 185 -33.56 16.33 -28.93
C HIS A 185 -32.57 17.33 -29.53
N ALA A 186 -32.10 17.09 -30.76
CA ALA A 186 -31.33 18.08 -31.51
C ALA A 186 -31.98 18.41 -32.85
N ASP A 187 -32.13 19.70 -33.11
CA ASP A 187 -32.47 20.27 -34.41
C ASP A 187 -31.21 20.74 -35.12
N PHE A 188 -31.09 20.41 -36.40
CA PHE A 188 -29.99 20.80 -37.27
C PHE A 188 -30.51 21.54 -38.50
N GLU A 189 -29.79 22.58 -38.92
CA GLU A 189 -30.06 23.34 -40.14
C GLU A 189 -28.77 23.63 -40.89
N LEU A 190 -28.68 23.21 -42.15
CA LEU A 190 -27.54 23.54 -42.99
C LEU A 190 -27.71 24.97 -43.55
N LEU A 191 -26.96 25.92 -42.99
CA LEU A 191 -27.09 27.34 -43.28
C LEU A 191 -26.47 27.75 -44.62
N ALA A 192 -25.32 27.17 -44.96
CA ALA A 192 -24.59 27.47 -46.20
C ALA A 192 -23.49 26.43 -46.46
N PHE A 193 -23.01 26.36 -47.70
CA PHE A 193 -21.67 25.88 -47.98
C PHE A 193 -20.74 27.09 -48.14
N GLU A 194 -19.70 27.15 -47.34
CA GLU A 194 -18.71 28.23 -47.36
C GLU A 194 -17.30 27.65 -47.40
N LYS A 195 -16.31 28.50 -47.67
CA LYS A 195 -14.91 28.09 -47.63
C LYS A 195 -14.27 28.71 -46.40
N VAL A 196 -13.84 27.88 -45.45
CA VAL A 196 -13.09 28.33 -44.27
C VAL A 196 -11.62 28.01 -44.49
N GLY A 197 -10.82 29.07 -44.71
CA GLY A 197 -9.44 28.94 -45.17
C GLY A 197 -9.38 28.25 -46.54
N ASN A 198 -8.68 27.10 -46.62
CA ASN A 198 -8.59 26.29 -47.83
C ASN A 198 -9.60 25.12 -47.89
N THR A 199 -10.46 24.97 -46.89
CA THR A 199 -11.37 23.83 -46.75
C THR A 199 -12.79 24.21 -47.18
N ASN A 200 -13.44 23.37 -47.98
CA ASN A 200 -14.86 23.52 -48.30
C ASN A 200 -15.67 23.00 -47.11
N THR A 201 -16.57 23.81 -46.54
CA THR A 201 -17.31 23.47 -45.33
C THR A 201 -18.82 23.61 -45.49
N ALA A 202 -19.57 22.75 -44.81
CA ALA A 202 -20.99 22.89 -44.54
C ALA A 202 -21.16 23.63 -43.21
N LYS A 203 -21.75 24.82 -43.24
CA LYS A 203 -22.10 25.58 -42.05
C LYS A 203 -23.41 25.07 -41.50
N ILE A 204 -23.39 24.41 -40.35
CA ILE A 204 -24.54 23.76 -39.72
C ILE A 204 -24.84 24.47 -38.41
N LYS A 205 -26.09 24.90 -38.24
CA LYS A 205 -26.62 25.32 -36.95
C LYS A 205 -27.21 24.11 -36.24
N MET A 206 -26.92 23.97 -34.95
CA MET A 206 -27.45 22.91 -34.10
C MET A 206 -28.05 23.52 -32.84
N THR A 207 -29.22 23.04 -32.45
CA THR A 207 -29.85 23.32 -31.16
C THR A 207 -30.15 21.99 -30.49
N TYR A 208 -29.46 21.68 -29.39
CA TYR A 208 -29.64 20.47 -28.60
C TYR A 208 -30.27 20.82 -27.25
N THR A 209 -31.26 20.05 -26.82
CA THR A 209 -31.97 20.22 -25.55
C THR A 209 -32.16 18.86 -24.87
N GLU A 210 -31.60 18.69 -23.68
CA GLU A 210 -31.87 17.50 -22.86
C GLU A 210 -33.30 17.49 -22.30
N SER A 211 -33.77 16.30 -21.93
CA SER A 211 -34.99 16.14 -21.13
C SER A 211 -34.65 16.22 -19.63
N GLY A 212 -35.48 16.90 -18.83
CA GLY A 212 -35.34 16.96 -17.36
C GLY A 212 -35.71 18.31 -16.74
N THR A 213 -35.54 18.43 -15.42
CA THR A 213 -35.90 19.63 -14.63
C THR A 213 -34.92 20.80 -14.77
N THR A 214 -33.68 20.52 -15.17
CA THR A 214 -32.63 21.51 -15.52
C THR A 214 -31.91 21.00 -16.76
N PRO A 215 -32.53 21.16 -17.95
CA PRO A 215 -32.02 20.56 -19.18
C PRO A 215 -30.82 21.34 -19.71
N VAL A 216 -29.71 20.65 -20.01
CA VAL A 216 -28.60 21.25 -20.75
C VAL A 216 -29.10 21.66 -22.13
N VAL A 217 -28.89 22.94 -22.46
CA VAL A 217 -29.22 23.50 -23.77
C VAL A 217 -27.90 23.89 -24.44
N PHE A 218 -27.64 23.35 -25.62
CA PHE A 218 -26.42 23.61 -26.39
C PHE A 218 -26.80 24.14 -27.77
N ILE A 219 -26.36 25.35 -28.10
CA ILE A 219 -26.64 26.01 -29.37
C ILE A 219 -25.31 26.29 -30.04
N SER A 220 -25.09 25.74 -31.25
CA SER A 220 -23.85 25.93 -31.98
C SER A 220 -24.05 26.30 -33.44
N THR A 221 -23.03 26.95 -34.01
CA THR A 221 -22.81 27.04 -35.45
C THR A 221 -21.45 26.45 -35.76
N GLN A 222 -21.44 25.37 -36.54
CA GLN A 222 -20.25 24.58 -36.86
C GLN A 222 -19.99 24.60 -38.37
N ASN A 223 -18.76 24.87 -38.80
CA ASN A 223 -18.31 24.67 -40.15
C ASN A 223 -17.67 23.30 -40.27
N VAL A 224 -18.29 22.38 -40.98
CA VAL A 224 -17.87 20.98 -41.10
C VAL A 224 -17.24 20.74 -42.47
N ASP A 225 -16.06 20.12 -42.53
CA ASP A 225 -15.44 19.74 -43.81
C ASP A 225 -16.33 18.78 -44.60
N VAL A 226 -16.75 19.17 -45.81
CA VAL A 226 -17.65 18.37 -46.64
C VAL A 226 -17.04 17.04 -47.11
N ALA A 227 -15.71 16.91 -47.08
CA ALA A 227 -15.01 15.69 -47.49
C ALA A 227 -14.93 14.64 -46.37
N THR A 228 -14.82 15.10 -45.12
CA THR A 228 -14.40 14.27 -43.99
C THR A 228 -15.39 14.28 -42.83
N GLY A 229 -16.37 15.18 -42.82
CA GLY A 229 -17.30 15.35 -41.72
C GLY A 229 -16.67 15.93 -40.45
N ASP A 230 -15.37 16.23 -40.45
CA ASP A 230 -14.68 16.81 -39.29
C ASP A 230 -14.96 18.30 -39.17
N THR A 231 -15.12 18.80 -37.94
CA THR A 231 -15.43 20.21 -37.72
C THR A 231 -14.15 21.08 -37.91
N VAL A 232 -14.32 22.22 -38.61
CA VAL A 232 -13.31 23.17 -39.13
C VAL A 232 -13.52 24.58 -38.57
N SER A 233 -14.59 24.91 -37.89
CA SER A 233 -14.67 26.04 -36.95
C SER A 233 -15.95 25.87 -36.17
N GLN A 234 -16.03 26.24 -34.89
CA GLN A 234 -17.35 26.35 -34.27
C GLN A 234 -17.42 27.46 -33.25
N SER A 235 -18.63 27.98 -33.09
CA SER A 235 -19.00 28.86 -31.98
C SER A 235 -20.24 28.31 -31.32
N TYR A 236 -20.25 28.21 -30.00
CA TYR A 236 -21.39 27.68 -29.27
C TYR A 236 -21.63 28.42 -27.96
N GLU A 237 -22.87 28.29 -27.50
CA GLU A 237 -23.33 28.64 -26.17
C GLU A 237 -23.97 27.42 -25.54
N VAL A 238 -23.61 27.15 -24.29
CA VAL A 238 -24.18 26.08 -23.48
C VAL A 238 -24.73 26.68 -22.19
N SER A 239 -25.95 26.28 -21.83
CA SER A 239 -26.67 26.79 -20.67
C SER A 239 -27.20 25.64 -19.81
N ASN A 240 -27.46 25.96 -18.54
CA ASN A 240 -28.04 25.05 -17.54
C ASN A 240 -27.18 23.83 -17.20
N ILE A 241 -25.85 23.97 -17.17
CA ILE A 241 -24.98 22.85 -16.83
C ILE A 241 -25.00 22.59 -15.32
N PRO A 242 -25.48 21.43 -14.85
CA PRO A 242 -25.56 21.14 -13.43
C PRO A 242 -24.16 20.81 -12.89
N LEU A 243 -23.66 21.68 -12.02
CA LEU A 243 -22.40 21.49 -11.30
C LEU A 243 -22.65 21.07 -9.86
N GLY A 244 -23.86 20.56 -9.57
CA GLY A 244 -24.44 20.12 -8.29
C GLY A 244 -24.25 21.04 -7.08
N GLY A 245 -24.88 20.66 -5.95
CA GLY A 245 -25.01 21.57 -4.81
C GLY A 245 -25.85 22.83 -5.09
N GLY A 246 -26.70 22.80 -6.12
CA GLY A 246 -27.51 23.94 -6.57
C GLY A 246 -26.78 24.92 -7.50
N MET A 247 -25.53 24.65 -7.88
CA MET A 247 -24.78 25.48 -8.83
C MET A 247 -25.09 25.11 -10.27
N VAL A 248 -25.23 26.15 -11.10
CA VAL A 248 -25.46 26.04 -12.54
C VAL A 248 -24.41 26.86 -13.27
N ALA A 249 -23.88 26.32 -14.37
CA ALA A 249 -22.97 27.03 -15.26
C ALA A 249 -23.56 27.26 -16.65
N SER A 250 -23.08 28.33 -17.28
CA SER A 250 -23.20 28.55 -18.72
C SER A 250 -21.83 28.88 -19.30
N ALA A 251 -21.63 28.62 -20.58
CA ALA A 251 -20.38 28.94 -21.26
C ALA A 251 -20.63 29.37 -22.71
N THR A 252 -19.76 30.25 -23.20
CA THR A 252 -19.65 30.57 -24.63
C THR A 252 -18.23 30.28 -25.09
N SER A 253 -18.05 29.64 -26.24
CA SER A 253 -16.72 29.36 -26.76
C SER A 253 -16.65 29.44 -28.28
N LYS A 254 -15.43 29.65 -28.76
CA LYS A 254 -15.02 29.56 -30.16
C LYS A 254 -13.85 28.59 -30.27
N ASP A 255 -14.05 27.54 -31.05
CA ASP A 255 -13.02 26.53 -31.29
C ASP A 255 -12.52 26.59 -32.73
N VAL A 256 -11.24 26.24 -32.90
CA VAL A 256 -10.35 26.68 -33.99
C VAL A 256 -9.00 25.86 -34.08
N ARG A 257 -8.59 25.27 -35.21
CA ARG A 257 -7.84 23.96 -35.50
C ARG A 257 -6.63 24.41 -36.17
N THR A 258 -5.69 24.67 -35.32
CA THR A 258 -4.49 25.33 -35.67
C THR A 258 -3.64 24.40 -36.53
N GLU A 259 -3.75 23.08 -36.36
CA GLU A 259 -2.90 22.10 -37.04
C GLU A 259 -3.61 20.76 -37.32
N GLY A 260 -3.15 20.05 -38.36
CA GLY A 260 -3.64 18.72 -38.75
C GLY A 260 -4.96 18.75 -39.52
N ALA A 261 -5.02 17.96 -40.60
CA ALA A 261 -6.26 17.62 -41.28
C ALA A 261 -6.42 16.09 -41.22
N PRO A 262 -7.65 15.56 -41.16
CA PRO A 262 -7.91 14.12 -41.12
C PRO A 262 -7.50 13.38 -42.39
N PHE A 263 -6.85 14.03 -43.37
CA PHE A 263 -6.13 13.41 -44.48
C PHE A 263 -5.04 14.38 -44.96
N ALA A 264 -3.95 13.88 -45.55
CA ALA A 264 -2.99 14.74 -46.25
C ALA A 264 -3.67 15.45 -47.44
N ALA A 265 -3.19 16.64 -47.85
CA ALA A 265 -3.83 17.47 -48.87
C ALA A 265 -4.07 16.78 -50.24
N ASN A 266 -3.35 15.69 -50.52
CA ASN A 266 -3.45 14.85 -51.71
C ASN A 266 -4.24 13.53 -51.48
N GLN A 267 -4.74 13.31 -50.26
CA GLN A 267 -5.51 12.13 -49.83
C GLN A 267 -6.91 12.48 -49.33
N THR A 268 -7.31 13.75 -49.35
CA THR A 268 -8.65 14.19 -48.96
C THR A 268 -9.71 13.47 -49.83
N PRO A 269 -10.64 12.71 -49.22
CA PRO A 269 -11.72 12.06 -49.95
C PRO A 269 -12.53 13.09 -50.73
N LYS A 270 -13.01 12.73 -51.93
CA LYS A 270 -13.97 13.59 -52.61
C LYS A 270 -15.28 13.63 -51.78
N PRO A 271 -15.97 14.80 -51.73
CA PRO A 271 -17.28 14.89 -51.12
C PRO A 271 -18.22 13.85 -51.73
N LEU A 272 -18.99 13.16 -50.89
CA LEU A 272 -19.95 12.17 -51.38
C LEU A 272 -21.19 12.86 -51.91
N THR A 273 -21.67 12.40 -53.06
CA THR A 273 -22.97 12.81 -53.63
C THR A 273 -24.07 11.77 -53.38
N GLU A 274 -23.74 10.60 -52.83
CA GLU A 274 -24.66 9.51 -52.48
C GLU A 274 -24.22 8.80 -51.20
N ALA A 275 -25.15 8.16 -50.50
CA ALA A 275 -24.88 7.41 -49.27
C ALA A 275 -24.00 6.16 -49.54
N PRO A 276 -22.97 5.88 -48.71
CA PRO A 276 -22.30 4.58 -48.71
C PRO A 276 -23.31 3.47 -48.41
N LYS A 277 -23.29 2.35 -49.15
CA LYS A 277 -24.12 1.18 -48.84
C LYS A 277 -23.74 0.64 -47.46
N ALA A 278 -24.67 0.68 -46.51
CA ALA A 278 -24.48 0.12 -45.18
C ALA A 278 -24.30 -1.41 -45.25
N ILE A 279 -23.31 -1.94 -44.55
CA ILE A 279 -23.21 -3.37 -44.23
C ILE A 279 -24.11 -3.58 -43.01
N ALA A 280 -25.40 -3.84 -43.27
CA ALA A 280 -26.35 -4.19 -42.22
C ALA A 280 -26.17 -5.68 -41.86
N GLY A 281 -25.79 -5.94 -40.61
CA GLY A 281 -25.95 -7.25 -40.01
C GLY A 281 -27.32 -7.33 -39.35
N ASP A 282 -28.19 -8.19 -39.86
CA ASP A 282 -29.47 -8.52 -39.22
C ASP A 282 -29.45 -9.99 -38.78
N GLY A 283 -29.70 -10.21 -37.49
CA GLY A 283 -30.00 -11.52 -36.93
C GLY A 283 -31.51 -11.73 -36.78
N LYS A 284 -32.04 -12.78 -37.42
CA LYS A 284 -32.79 -13.90 -36.78
C LYS A 284 -33.37 -14.91 -37.81
N THR A 285 -32.86 -16.14 -37.71
CA THR A 285 -33.47 -17.48 -37.88
C THR A 285 -34.57 -17.77 -38.94
N GLU A 286 -34.12 -18.44 -40.03
CA GLU A 286 -34.61 -19.64 -40.78
C GLU A 286 -36.06 -19.73 -41.35
N PRO A 287 -36.34 -20.50 -42.44
CA PRO A 287 -35.49 -21.46 -43.18
C PRO A 287 -35.62 -21.40 -44.73
N ILE A 288 -34.52 -21.38 -45.52
CA ILE A 288 -34.60 -21.79 -46.94
C ILE A 288 -33.31 -22.50 -47.38
N ALA A 289 -33.49 -23.74 -47.84
CA ALA A 289 -32.49 -24.51 -48.57
C ALA A 289 -32.13 -23.84 -49.90
N ALA A 290 -30.84 -23.61 -50.16
CA ALA A 290 -30.27 -23.65 -51.52
C ALA A 290 -28.73 -23.68 -51.49
N ALA A 291 -28.19 -24.80 -51.98
CA ALA A 291 -26.90 -25.00 -52.66
C ALA A 291 -25.66 -24.21 -52.19
N ALA A 292 -24.83 -24.93 -51.45
CA ALA A 292 -23.46 -24.60 -51.07
C ALA A 292 -22.50 -24.37 -52.27
N PRO A 293 -21.52 -23.46 -52.16
CA PRO A 293 -20.22 -23.68 -52.75
C PRO A 293 -19.49 -24.77 -51.95
N LYS A 294 -19.03 -25.83 -52.61
CA LYS A 294 -18.18 -26.87 -52.02
C LYS A 294 -16.91 -26.24 -51.45
N VAL A 295 -16.89 -26.01 -50.14
CA VAL A 295 -15.68 -26.05 -49.32
C VAL A 295 -15.66 -27.45 -48.73
N GLU A 296 -14.69 -28.25 -49.17
CA GLU A 296 -14.45 -29.55 -48.53
C GLU A 296 -14.18 -29.35 -47.04
N PRO A 297 -14.77 -30.17 -46.15
CA PRO A 297 -14.50 -30.08 -44.72
C PRO A 297 -13.02 -30.36 -44.51
N LYS A 298 -12.27 -29.37 -44.00
CA LYS A 298 -11.00 -29.66 -43.35
C LYS A 298 -11.35 -30.56 -42.16
N LYS A 299 -11.08 -31.85 -42.29
CA LYS A 299 -11.14 -32.82 -41.21
C LYS A 299 -10.40 -32.21 -40.01
N ASP A 300 -11.08 -32.04 -38.87
CA ASP A 300 -10.44 -31.60 -37.64
C ASP A 300 -9.24 -32.52 -37.40
N LYS A 301 -8.03 -31.93 -37.34
CA LYS A 301 -6.83 -32.71 -37.09
C LYS A 301 -6.97 -33.38 -35.73
N THR A 302 -6.68 -34.67 -35.69
CA THR A 302 -6.54 -35.39 -34.42
C THR A 302 -5.34 -34.87 -33.64
N ILE A 303 -5.33 -35.03 -32.31
CA ILE A 303 -4.16 -34.62 -31.51
C ILE A 303 -2.91 -35.31 -32.04
N ASP A 304 -3.04 -36.62 -32.31
CA ASP A 304 -1.94 -37.42 -32.84
C ASP A 304 -1.44 -36.86 -34.18
N GLU A 305 -2.30 -36.37 -35.08
CA GLU A 305 -1.91 -35.68 -36.34
C GLU A 305 -1.22 -34.33 -36.13
N THR A 306 -1.59 -33.58 -35.10
CA THR A 306 -1.01 -32.27 -34.81
C THR A 306 0.39 -32.38 -34.19
N VAL A 307 0.68 -33.45 -33.45
CA VAL A 307 1.95 -33.63 -32.71
C VAL A 307 2.94 -34.62 -33.38
N LYS A 308 2.69 -35.09 -34.61
CA LYS A 308 3.51 -36.14 -35.27
C LYS A 308 4.98 -35.80 -35.48
N GLU A 309 5.31 -34.53 -35.72
CA GLU A 309 6.65 -34.14 -36.20
C GLU A 309 7.41 -33.28 -35.19
N GLY A 310 8.39 -33.88 -34.50
CA GLY A 310 9.35 -33.17 -33.64
C GLY A 310 8.86 -32.78 -32.25
N PHE A 311 7.65 -33.19 -31.85
CA PHE A 311 7.16 -33.00 -30.48
C PHE A 311 7.61 -34.15 -29.57
N VAL A 312 8.07 -33.79 -28.38
CA VAL A 312 8.36 -34.73 -27.28
C VAL A 312 7.17 -34.75 -26.33
N LYS A 313 6.59 -35.94 -26.12
CA LYS A 313 5.54 -36.18 -25.13
C LYS A 313 6.15 -36.30 -23.73
N THR A 314 5.62 -35.56 -22.77
CA THR A 314 5.97 -35.68 -21.35
C THR A 314 4.70 -35.82 -20.51
N GLU A 315 4.53 -36.97 -19.88
CA GLU A 315 3.39 -37.26 -18.99
C GLU A 315 3.61 -36.69 -17.59
N GLY A 316 2.52 -36.39 -16.87
CA GLY A 316 2.53 -35.82 -15.52
C GLY A 316 1.15 -35.31 -15.12
N VAL A 317 1.09 -34.29 -14.26
CA VAL A 317 -0.18 -33.68 -13.77
C VAL A 317 -1.08 -33.20 -14.91
N VAL A 318 -0.47 -32.81 -16.03
CA VAL A 318 -1.09 -32.59 -17.33
C VAL A 318 -0.19 -33.23 -18.40
N THR A 319 -0.71 -33.62 -19.56
CA THR A 319 0.16 -34.16 -20.63
C THR A 319 0.71 -33.01 -21.47
N LEU A 320 2.04 -32.93 -21.61
CA LEU A 320 2.73 -31.92 -22.41
C LEU A 320 3.26 -32.49 -23.72
N TRP A 321 3.13 -31.72 -24.79
CA TRP A 321 3.79 -31.95 -26.06
C TRP A 321 4.65 -30.73 -26.38
N ARG A 322 5.98 -30.88 -26.43
CA ARG A 322 6.90 -29.75 -26.68
C ARG A 322 7.78 -29.98 -27.91
N LYS A 323 7.86 -28.99 -28.79
CA LYS A 323 8.76 -28.95 -29.94
C LYS A 323 9.61 -27.68 -29.86
N LYS A 324 10.92 -27.86 -29.71
CA LYS A 324 11.89 -26.77 -29.57
C LYS A 324 12.83 -26.74 -30.77
N GLU A 325 12.80 -25.64 -31.51
CA GLU A 325 13.61 -25.36 -32.70
C GLU A 325 14.29 -23.99 -32.57
N ALA A 326 15.23 -23.65 -33.46
CA ALA A 326 15.88 -22.35 -33.42
C ALA A 326 14.84 -21.22 -33.63
N GLY A 327 14.66 -20.36 -32.62
CA GLY A 327 13.69 -19.25 -32.65
C GLY A 327 12.23 -19.64 -32.39
N SER A 328 11.93 -20.91 -32.07
CA SER A 328 10.57 -21.39 -31.83
C SER A 328 10.52 -22.43 -30.69
N ASP A 329 9.63 -22.24 -29.73
CA ASP A 329 9.39 -23.17 -28.62
C ASP A 329 7.88 -23.38 -28.47
N LYS A 330 7.36 -24.41 -29.15
CA LYS A 330 5.93 -24.75 -29.14
C LYS A 330 5.62 -25.73 -28.04
N ILE A 331 4.69 -25.37 -27.17
CA ILE A 331 4.25 -26.18 -26.03
C ILE A 331 2.73 -26.31 -26.08
N TYR A 332 2.25 -27.53 -26.24
CA TYR A 332 0.84 -27.87 -26.14
C TYR A 332 0.55 -28.62 -24.84
N VAL A 333 -0.63 -28.38 -24.28
CA VAL A 333 -1.21 -29.17 -23.20
C VAL A 333 -2.34 -30.01 -23.78
N GLU A 334 -2.30 -31.31 -23.53
CA GLU A 334 -3.43 -32.21 -23.77
C GLU A 334 -4.23 -32.36 -22.47
N LEU A 335 -5.50 -31.94 -22.51
CA LEU A 335 -6.43 -31.99 -21.40
C LEU A 335 -7.49 -33.07 -21.65
N PRO A 336 -7.54 -34.14 -20.83
CA PRO A 336 -8.66 -35.09 -20.86
C PRO A 336 -9.92 -34.45 -20.29
N GLU A 337 -11.10 -35.01 -20.61
CA GLU A 337 -12.39 -34.57 -20.07
C GLU A 337 -12.41 -34.49 -18.53
N SER A 338 -11.66 -35.37 -17.84
CA SER A 338 -11.53 -35.40 -16.38
C SER A 338 -10.72 -34.25 -15.78
N ALA A 339 -10.02 -33.44 -16.59
CA ALA A 339 -9.26 -32.29 -16.12
C ALA A 339 -10.13 -31.02 -15.96
N PHE A 340 -11.30 -30.97 -16.60
CA PHE A 340 -12.19 -29.80 -16.52
C PHE A 340 -12.89 -29.70 -15.16
N ASN A 341 -13.14 -28.47 -14.70
CA ASN A 341 -13.77 -28.14 -13.40
C ASN A 341 -13.03 -28.71 -12.18
N LYS A 342 -11.76 -29.08 -12.35
CA LYS A 342 -10.88 -29.50 -11.27
C LYS A 342 -10.08 -28.31 -10.78
N LEU A 343 -10.15 -28.01 -9.49
CA LEU A 343 -9.36 -26.95 -8.88
C LEU A 343 -7.86 -27.29 -8.95
N MET A 344 -7.11 -26.33 -9.44
CA MET A 344 -5.67 -26.33 -9.59
C MET A 344 -5.11 -25.11 -8.86
N MET A 345 -3.87 -25.21 -8.42
CA MET A 345 -3.11 -24.09 -7.89
C MET A 345 -1.93 -23.84 -8.82
N LEU A 346 -1.76 -22.60 -9.28
CA LEU A 346 -0.58 -22.11 -9.96
C LEU A 346 0.16 -21.16 -9.01
N GLN A 347 1.33 -21.58 -8.57
CA GLN A 347 2.15 -20.86 -7.60
C GLN A 347 3.36 -20.30 -8.32
N ALA A 348 3.59 -18.99 -8.24
CA ALA A 348 4.75 -18.34 -8.83
C ALA A 348 5.69 -17.86 -7.73
N THR A 349 6.96 -18.24 -7.82
CA THR A 349 8.01 -17.87 -6.87
C THR A 349 9.23 -17.35 -7.62
N ALA A 350 9.83 -16.27 -7.14
CA ALA A 350 11.12 -15.82 -7.64
C ALA A 350 12.22 -16.84 -7.25
N ALA A 351 12.88 -17.46 -8.23
CA ALA A 351 14.04 -18.31 -7.99
C ALA A 351 15.33 -17.49 -7.87
N THR A 352 15.38 -16.36 -8.57
CA THR A 352 16.40 -15.32 -8.40
C THR A 352 15.71 -13.97 -8.23
N GLY A 353 16.41 -13.03 -7.63
CA GLY A 353 15.92 -11.67 -7.39
C GLY A 353 16.94 -10.61 -7.77
N THR A 354 16.56 -9.34 -7.64
CA THR A 354 17.44 -8.18 -7.80
C THR A 354 18.12 -7.75 -6.50
N ALA A 355 17.80 -8.41 -5.38
CA ALA A 355 18.22 -8.08 -4.01
C ALA A 355 17.68 -6.75 -3.45
N GLU A 356 17.14 -5.87 -4.30
CA GLU A 356 16.49 -4.60 -3.93
C GLU A 356 14.96 -4.67 -4.00
N GLN A 357 14.40 -5.22 -5.08
CA GLN A 357 12.95 -5.21 -5.35
C GLN A 357 12.30 -6.57 -5.17
N VAL A 358 13.01 -7.62 -5.58
CA VAL A 358 12.57 -9.02 -5.50
C VAL A 358 13.73 -9.83 -4.97
N ILE A 359 13.48 -10.78 -4.08
CA ILE A 359 14.50 -11.63 -3.48
C ILE A 359 14.18 -13.10 -3.78
N ALA A 360 15.23 -13.93 -3.85
CA ALA A 360 15.06 -15.35 -4.10
C ALA A 360 14.18 -15.99 -3.00
N GLY A 361 13.17 -16.73 -3.42
CA GLY A 361 12.17 -17.36 -2.57
C GLY A 361 10.87 -16.56 -2.42
N ASP A 362 10.80 -15.28 -2.85
CA ASP A 362 9.60 -14.47 -2.71
C ASP A 362 8.42 -15.06 -3.53
N PRO A 363 7.23 -15.26 -2.93
CA PRO A 363 6.04 -15.57 -3.70
C PRO A 363 5.65 -14.33 -4.50
N ILE A 364 5.41 -14.53 -5.80
CA ILE A 364 4.97 -13.48 -6.70
C ILE A 364 3.45 -13.43 -6.72
N SER A 365 2.83 -14.58 -6.99
CA SER A 365 1.38 -14.71 -7.06
C SER A 365 1.02 -16.18 -6.93
N ASP A 366 -0.05 -16.45 -6.19
CA ASP A 366 -0.67 -17.77 -6.13
C ASP A 366 -2.08 -17.67 -6.66
N LEU A 367 -2.45 -18.59 -7.54
CA LEU A 367 -3.70 -18.56 -8.27
C LEU A 367 -4.40 -19.90 -8.15
N VAL A 368 -5.56 -19.93 -7.48
CA VAL A 368 -6.46 -21.08 -7.56
C VAL A 368 -7.38 -20.92 -8.76
N PHE A 369 -7.34 -21.87 -9.68
CA PHE A 369 -8.11 -21.82 -10.91
C PHE A 369 -8.65 -23.20 -11.29
N GLN A 370 -9.49 -23.26 -12.32
CA GLN A 370 -9.90 -24.49 -12.98
C GLN A 370 -9.95 -24.28 -14.49
N PHE A 371 -9.74 -25.35 -15.26
CA PHE A 371 -10.02 -25.33 -16.69
C PHE A 371 -11.51 -25.54 -16.94
N GLU A 372 -12.14 -24.65 -17.69
CA GLU A 372 -13.54 -24.77 -18.10
C GLU A 372 -13.65 -24.81 -19.61
N LYS A 373 -14.41 -25.74 -20.14
CA LYS A 373 -14.68 -25.81 -21.57
C LYS A 373 -15.99 -25.08 -21.87
N MET A 374 -15.94 -24.06 -22.71
CA MET A 374 -17.11 -23.33 -23.22
C MET A 374 -17.00 -23.25 -24.74
N ASP A 375 -17.99 -23.83 -25.44
CA ASP A 375 -18.03 -23.94 -26.89
C ASP A 375 -16.74 -24.53 -27.51
N ASP A 376 -16.02 -23.74 -28.31
CA ASP A 376 -14.80 -24.10 -29.03
C ASP A 376 -13.51 -23.69 -28.31
N ARG A 377 -13.61 -23.31 -27.03
CA ARG A 377 -12.50 -22.79 -26.21
C ARG A 377 -12.40 -23.45 -24.84
N VAL A 378 -11.19 -23.35 -24.28
CA VAL A 378 -10.90 -23.70 -22.89
C VAL A 378 -10.51 -22.42 -22.15
N PHE A 379 -11.21 -22.11 -21.07
CA PHE A 379 -10.93 -20.97 -20.20
C PHE A 379 -10.13 -21.40 -18.99
N LEU A 380 -9.23 -20.51 -18.55
CA LEU A 380 -8.66 -20.53 -17.22
C LEU A 380 -9.54 -19.64 -16.33
N THR A 381 -10.39 -20.29 -15.53
CA THR A 381 -11.37 -19.64 -14.66
C THR A 381 -10.88 -19.65 -13.21
N VAL A 382 -10.96 -18.51 -12.53
CA VAL A 382 -10.64 -18.30 -11.11
C VAL A 382 -11.96 -18.22 -10.35
N PRO A 383 -12.34 -19.27 -9.60
CA PRO A 383 -13.61 -19.26 -8.92
C PRO A 383 -13.65 -18.25 -7.78
N ASN A 384 -14.80 -17.65 -7.54
CA ASN A 384 -14.97 -16.75 -6.40
C ASN A 384 -15.17 -17.53 -5.09
N PHE A 385 -14.15 -17.50 -4.23
CA PHE A 385 -14.17 -18.17 -2.93
C PHE A 385 -14.51 -17.23 -1.77
N LEU A 386 -14.78 -15.95 -2.02
CA LEU A 386 -15.03 -14.96 -0.95
C LEU A 386 -16.48 -14.97 -0.47
N PHE A 387 -17.40 -15.48 -1.28
CA PHE A 387 -18.85 -15.50 -1.01
C PHE A 387 -19.35 -16.93 -1.17
N ARG A 388 -19.94 -17.51 -0.11
CA ARG A 388 -20.29 -18.95 -0.10
C ARG A 388 -21.65 -19.22 0.52
N SER A 389 -22.26 -20.33 0.10
CA SER A 389 -23.42 -20.92 0.75
C SER A 389 -23.43 -22.43 0.51
N THR A 390 -23.81 -23.19 1.53
CA THR A 390 -24.08 -24.64 1.47
C THR A 390 -25.53 -24.94 1.07
N LYS A 391 -26.44 -23.97 1.17
CA LYS A 391 -27.84 -24.09 0.73
C LYS A 391 -27.95 -24.00 -0.79
N PRO A 392 -28.53 -24.98 -1.51
CA PRO A 392 -28.48 -25.04 -2.98
C PRO A 392 -29.06 -23.81 -3.69
N GLU A 393 -30.18 -23.27 -3.21
CA GLU A 393 -30.83 -22.07 -3.76
C GLU A 393 -30.01 -20.80 -3.56
N MET A 394 -29.46 -20.62 -2.36
CA MET A 394 -28.59 -19.49 -2.05
C MET A 394 -27.26 -19.60 -2.77
N ALA A 395 -26.67 -20.79 -2.89
CA ALA A 395 -25.47 -21.03 -3.68
C ALA A 395 -25.66 -20.64 -5.15
N ARG A 396 -26.84 -20.91 -5.74
CA ARG A 396 -27.19 -20.44 -7.10
C ARG A 396 -27.37 -18.92 -7.17
N ALA A 397 -27.84 -18.27 -6.11
CA ALA A 397 -27.95 -16.82 -6.05
C ALA A 397 -26.56 -16.17 -5.92
N VAL A 398 -25.73 -16.66 -4.99
CA VAL A 398 -24.33 -16.24 -4.79
C VAL A 398 -23.54 -16.35 -6.10
N ARG A 399 -23.61 -17.48 -6.81
CA ARG A 399 -22.92 -17.63 -8.11
C ARG A 399 -23.41 -16.65 -9.18
N ARG A 400 -24.67 -16.22 -9.13
CA ARG A 400 -25.21 -15.20 -10.05
C ARG A 400 -24.83 -13.77 -9.66
N SER A 401 -24.62 -13.53 -8.37
CA SER A 401 -24.29 -12.21 -7.83
C SER A 401 -22.78 -11.93 -7.76
N TYR A 402 -21.96 -12.96 -7.62
CA TYR A 402 -20.51 -12.88 -7.47
C TYR A 402 -19.85 -13.73 -8.55
N ALA A 403 -19.39 -13.08 -9.62
CA ALA A 403 -18.84 -13.75 -10.80
C ALA A 403 -17.45 -14.34 -10.54
N ASP A 404 -17.17 -15.43 -11.26
CA ASP A 404 -15.83 -16.01 -11.41
C ASP A 404 -14.99 -15.17 -12.39
N GLY A 405 -13.67 -15.18 -12.26
CA GLY A 405 -12.75 -14.44 -13.12
C GLY A 405 -12.21 -15.27 -14.27
N TYR A 406 -12.27 -14.80 -15.51
CA TYR A 406 -11.65 -15.46 -16.67
C TYR A 406 -10.31 -14.80 -17.00
N LEU A 407 -9.19 -15.48 -16.73
CA LEU A 407 -7.86 -14.87 -16.92
C LEU A 407 -7.22 -15.18 -18.27
N GLN A 408 -7.59 -16.30 -18.89
CA GLN A 408 -7.06 -16.70 -20.19
C GLN A 408 -8.08 -17.55 -20.94
N ALA A 409 -8.13 -17.42 -22.26
CA ALA A 409 -8.89 -18.29 -23.15
C ALA A 409 -7.94 -18.95 -24.16
N PHE A 410 -8.02 -20.26 -24.26
CA PHE A 410 -7.25 -21.07 -25.19
C PHE A 410 -8.15 -21.61 -26.29
N LYS A 411 -7.70 -21.48 -27.54
CA LYS A 411 -8.34 -22.15 -28.66
C LYS A 411 -8.05 -23.66 -28.59
N ILE A 412 -9.04 -24.47 -28.95
CA ILE A 412 -8.85 -25.91 -29.14
C ILE A 412 -8.16 -26.13 -30.50
N GLU A 413 -6.90 -26.57 -30.48
CA GLU A 413 -6.09 -26.79 -31.69
C GLU A 413 -6.39 -28.15 -32.34
N ALA A 414 -6.75 -29.15 -31.53
CA ALA A 414 -7.09 -30.50 -31.98
C ALA A 414 -7.93 -31.23 -30.92
N LYS A 415 -8.65 -32.25 -31.35
CA LYS A 415 -9.45 -33.14 -30.48
C LYS A 415 -9.05 -34.59 -30.73
N GLN A 416 -9.05 -35.41 -29.68
CA GLN A 416 -8.85 -36.85 -29.80
C GLN A 416 -10.05 -37.59 -29.23
N GLU A 417 -10.96 -38.00 -30.10
CA GLU A 417 -12.21 -38.66 -29.68
C GLU A 417 -11.95 -39.99 -28.96
N SER A 418 -10.93 -40.75 -29.40
CA SER A 418 -10.61 -42.06 -28.83
C SER A 418 -10.25 -42.02 -27.35
N ARG A 419 -9.73 -40.89 -26.84
CA ARG A 419 -9.37 -40.70 -25.43
C ARG A 419 -10.00 -39.46 -24.78
N LYS A 420 -11.00 -38.88 -25.45
CA LYS A 420 -11.78 -37.71 -24.98
C LYS A 420 -10.92 -36.56 -24.47
N SER A 421 -9.92 -36.16 -25.25
CA SER A 421 -9.02 -35.07 -24.90
C SER A 421 -9.01 -33.96 -25.94
N VAL A 422 -8.63 -32.77 -25.49
CA VAL A 422 -8.41 -31.59 -26.35
C VAL A 422 -6.98 -31.10 -26.20
N LEU A 423 -6.44 -30.51 -27.27
CA LEU A 423 -5.11 -29.92 -27.30
C LEU A 423 -5.21 -28.40 -27.31
N ILE A 424 -4.47 -27.73 -26.42
CA ILE A 424 -4.41 -26.26 -26.34
C ILE A 424 -2.96 -25.75 -26.44
N ASP A 425 -2.74 -24.60 -27.07
CA ASP A 425 -1.43 -23.91 -27.15
C ASP A 425 -1.18 -23.05 -25.90
N VAL A 426 -0.12 -23.39 -25.15
CA VAL A 426 0.32 -22.66 -23.95
C VAL A 426 1.72 -22.06 -24.11
N SER A 427 2.25 -21.99 -25.33
CA SER A 427 3.62 -21.56 -25.61
C SER A 427 3.95 -20.19 -25.01
N ASP A 428 2.99 -19.26 -25.03
CA ASP A 428 3.16 -17.90 -24.50
C ASP A 428 2.62 -17.75 -23.07
N PHE A 429 1.97 -18.77 -22.49
CA PHE A 429 1.32 -18.66 -21.18
C PHE A 429 2.34 -18.34 -20.07
N PHE A 430 3.44 -19.10 -20.01
CA PHE A 430 4.51 -18.92 -19.01
C PHE A 430 5.58 -17.89 -19.42
N ARG A 431 5.47 -17.30 -20.62
CA ARG A 431 6.29 -16.16 -21.08
C ARG A 431 5.54 -14.83 -20.96
N GLY A 432 4.22 -14.89 -20.86
CA GLY A 432 3.35 -13.77 -20.59
C GLY A 432 3.41 -13.34 -19.13
N ASP A 433 2.43 -12.56 -18.72
CA ASP A 433 2.41 -11.92 -17.40
C ASP A 433 1.24 -12.41 -16.53
N ILE A 434 0.92 -13.72 -16.61
CA ILE A 434 -0.22 -14.32 -15.90
C ILE A 434 -0.15 -14.14 -14.38
N SER A 435 1.07 -14.13 -13.81
CA SER A 435 1.31 -13.88 -12.39
C SER A 435 1.60 -12.42 -12.07
N GLN A 436 1.40 -11.50 -13.03
CA GLN A 436 1.63 -10.07 -12.86
C GLN A 436 3.06 -9.75 -12.39
N VAL A 437 4.04 -10.50 -12.89
CA VAL A 437 5.47 -10.33 -12.61
C VAL A 437 5.92 -8.91 -12.96
N SER A 438 5.37 -8.31 -14.03
CA SER A 438 5.71 -6.95 -14.43
C SER A 438 5.34 -5.87 -13.39
N GLN A 439 4.34 -6.13 -12.53
CA GLN A 439 3.97 -5.19 -11.46
C GLN A 439 5.05 -5.05 -10.40
N LEU A 440 5.90 -6.07 -10.22
CA LEU A 440 7.04 -5.99 -9.29
C LEU A 440 8.08 -4.95 -9.73
N PHE A 441 8.08 -4.59 -11.01
CA PHE A 441 9.07 -3.68 -11.61
C PHE A 441 8.48 -2.37 -12.15
N SER A 442 7.17 -2.14 -12.00
CA SER A 442 6.49 -0.93 -12.48
C SER A 442 6.68 0.29 -11.56
N GLY A 443 7.09 0.07 -10.31
CA GLY A 443 7.35 1.12 -9.30
C GLY A 443 8.75 1.72 -9.40
N GLY A 444 8.89 2.86 -10.07
CA GLY A 444 10.17 3.56 -10.29
C GLY A 444 10.65 4.46 -9.15
N GLY A 445 10.66 4.00 -7.89
CA GLY A 445 11.09 4.81 -6.74
C GLY A 445 12.36 4.29 -6.05
N SER A 446 13.50 4.94 -6.26
CA SER A 446 14.69 4.78 -5.41
C SER A 446 14.49 5.52 -4.07
N PRO A 447 14.95 4.98 -2.93
CA PRO A 447 14.86 5.66 -1.63
C PRO A 447 15.78 6.89 -1.50
N PHE A 448 16.66 7.17 -2.46
CA PHE A 448 17.62 8.29 -2.42
C PHE A 448 17.20 9.52 -3.23
N GLY A 449 15.90 9.81 -3.30
CA GLY A 449 15.39 11.13 -3.71
C GLY A 449 15.95 11.67 -5.02
N GLY A 450 15.35 11.28 -6.16
CA GLY A 450 15.64 11.95 -7.42
C GLY A 450 15.19 11.18 -8.65
N GLY A 451 14.00 11.51 -9.17
CA GLY A 451 13.64 11.26 -10.57
C GLY A 451 12.32 10.52 -10.76
N ALA A 452 11.41 11.15 -11.50
CA ALA A 452 10.36 10.47 -12.25
C ALA A 452 11.01 9.54 -13.29
N GLY A 453 11.36 8.32 -12.87
CA GLY A 453 11.84 7.27 -13.76
C GLY A 453 10.69 6.33 -14.10
N SER A 454 10.54 6.00 -15.38
CA SER A 454 9.70 4.88 -15.80
C SER A 454 10.12 3.59 -15.08
N GLY A 455 9.14 2.79 -14.65
CA GLY A 455 9.38 1.42 -14.21
C GLY A 455 10.04 0.60 -15.33
N TYR A 456 10.56 -0.59 -15.01
CA TYR A 456 11.05 -1.46 -16.07
C TYR A 456 9.87 -1.99 -16.90
N SER A 457 10.09 -2.20 -18.19
CA SER A 457 9.17 -2.91 -19.06
C SER A 457 9.68 -4.32 -19.35
N LEU A 458 8.75 -5.26 -19.53
CA LEU A 458 9.07 -6.63 -19.91
C LEU A 458 9.67 -6.68 -21.32
N ASP A 459 10.89 -7.19 -21.44
CA ASP A 459 11.52 -7.52 -22.71
C ASP A 459 11.15 -8.96 -23.11
N ARG A 460 10.19 -9.09 -24.04
CA ARG A 460 9.69 -10.41 -24.49
C ARG A 460 10.69 -11.20 -25.31
N ASP A 461 11.62 -10.52 -25.99
CA ASP A 461 12.63 -11.17 -26.82
C ASP A 461 13.71 -11.81 -25.97
N LYS A 462 14.00 -11.22 -24.79
CA LYS A 462 14.91 -11.78 -23.79
C LYS A 462 14.22 -12.63 -22.71
N THR A 463 12.90 -12.85 -22.83
CA THR A 463 12.11 -13.70 -21.91
C THR A 463 11.84 -15.08 -22.51
N PHE A 464 12.30 -16.13 -21.85
CA PHE A 464 12.23 -17.51 -22.35
C PHE A 464 12.08 -18.56 -21.24
N ILE A 465 11.53 -19.72 -21.59
CA ILE A 465 11.41 -20.86 -20.68
C ILE A 465 12.74 -21.62 -20.65
N LYS A 466 13.41 -21.59 -19.49
CA LYS A 466 14.69 -22.25 -19.24
C LYS A 466 14.50 -23.77 -19.13
N GLU A 467 13.54 -24.20 -18.32
CA GLU A 467 13.33 -25.61 -17.98
C GLU A 467 11.85 -25.92 -17.71
N ILE A 468 11.44 -27.15 -18.04
CA ILE A 468 10.12 -27.70 -17.70
C ILE A 468 10.33 -29.09 -17.10
N LYS A 469 9.78 -29.35 -15.91
CA LYS A 469 9.74 -30.67 -15.28
C LYS A 469 8.29 -31.02 -14.97
N ASN A 470 7.79 -32.09 -15.57
CA ASN A 470 6.43 -32.55 -15.38
C ASN A 470 6.45 -33.81 -14.52
N PHE A 471 5.95 -33.72 -13.31
CA PHE A 471 5.85 -34.81 -12.35
C PHE A 471 4.41 -35.31 -12.29
N PRO A 472 4.16 -36.50 -11.69
CA PRO A 472 2.80 -37.03 -11.56
C PRO A 472 1.81 -36.08 -10.88
N GLU A 473 2.25 -35.33 -9.86
CA GLU A 473 1.38 -34.48 -9.04
C GLU A 473 1.51 -32.98 -9.32
N ASN A 474 2.57 -32.55 -10.01
CA ASN A 474 2.80 -31.15 -10.30
C ASN A 474 3.68 -30.92 -11.55
N LEU A 475 3.56 -29.73 -12.11
CA LEU A 475 4.33 -29.23 -13.24
C LEU A 475 5.16 -28.03 -12.76
N VAL A 476 6.47 -28.10 -12.95
CA VAL A 476 7.41 -27.02 -12.64
C VAL A 476 7.90 -26.39 -13.95
N VAL A 477 7.69 -25.10 -14.13
CA VAL A 477 8.18 -24.31 -15.28
C VAL A 477 9.08 -23.19 -14.76
N SER A 478 10.34 -23.20 -15.19
CA SER A 478 11.30 -22.14 -14.89
C SER A 478 11.37 -21.17 -16.08
N THR A 479 10.90 -19.95 -15.88
CA THR A 479 10.96 -18.88 -16.87
C THR A 479 12.03 -17.87 -16.49
N GLN A 480 12.93 -17.58 -17.42
CA GLN A 480 13.82 -16.44 -17.33
C GLN A 480 13.09 -15.21 -17.87
N TYR A 481 12.72 -14.29 -16.99
CA TYR A 481 12.22 -12.97 -17.35
C TYR A 481 13.39 -12.00 -17.51
N HIS A 482 13.22 -11.05 -18.43
CA HIS A 482 14.10 -9.90 -18.56
C HIS A 482 13.28 -8.63 -18.56
N PHE A 483 13.65 -7.71 -17.68
CA PHE A 483 13.05 -6.39 -17.59
C PHE A 483 14.09 -5.36 -17.98
N GLN A 484 13.69 -4.38 -18.80
CA GLN A 484 14.57 -3.32 -19.27
C GLN A 484 14.05 -1.94 -18.92
N LYS A 485 14.99 -1.02 -18.69
CA LYS A 485 14.71 0.38 -18.37
C LYS A 485 15.44 1.31 -19.34
N GLY A 486 14.68 2.24 -19.92
CA GLY A 486 15.24 3.32 -20.75
C GLY A 486 15.76 4.49 -19.90
N GLY A 487 16.74 5.24 -20.43
CA GLY A 487 17.28 6.43 -19.79
C GLY A 487 18.35 6.16 -18.71
N ARG A 488 18.60 7.15 -17.86
CA ARG A 488 19.60 7.06 -16.78
C ARG A 488 19.04 6.16 -15.67
N ALA A 489 19.74 5.09 -15.35
CA ALA A 489 19.34 4.12 -14.32
C ALA A 489 20.46 3.94 -13.29
N PHE A 490 20.06 3.74 -12.03
CA PHE A 490 20.96 3.50 -10.89
C PHE A 490 20.42 2.32 -10.08
N SER A 491 21.32 1.46 -9.61
CA SER A 491 21.05 0.36 -8.68
C SER A 491 22.35 0.10 -7.91
N GLY A 492 22.23 -0.21 -6.62
CA GLY A 492 23.34 -0.63 -5.77
C GLY A 492 23.58 -2.13 -5.79
N ALA A 493 22.63 -2.92 -6.31
CA ALA A 493 22.69 -4.38 -6.34
C ALA A 493 22.80 -4.99 -7.76
N LEU A 494 22.24 -4.35 -8.78
CA LEU A 494 22.30 -4.84 -10.16
C LEU A 494 23.63 -4.50 -10.83
N ALA A 495 24.16 -5.43 -11.63
CA ALA A 495 25.37 -5.21 -12.42
C ALA A 495 25.22 -4.10 -13.48
N ASP A 496 24.01 -3.94 -14.05
CA ASP A 496 23.62 -2.81 -14.91
C ASP A 496 22.16 -2.45 -14.60
N ALA A 497 21.93 -1.24 -14.08
CA ALA A 497 20.62 -0.77 -13.66
C ALA A 497 19.59 -0.61 -14.81
N ARG A 498 20.00 -0.79 -16.07
CA ARG A 498 19.09 -0.81 -17.23
C ARG A 498 18.53 -2.21 -17.51
N SER A 499 19.07 -3.24 -16.87
CA SER A 499 18.81 -4.65 -17.16
C SER A 499 18.55 -5.44 -15.88
N ALA A 500 17.31 -5.83 -15.65
CA ALA A 500 16.88 -6.62 -14.50
C ALA A 500 16.43 -8.03 -14.94
N PRO A 501 17.33 -9.02 -15.03
CA PRO A 501 16.96 -10.41 -15.24
C PRO A 501 16.48 -11.05 -13.93
N ILE A 502 15.34 -11.74 -13.96
CA ILE A 502 14.89 -12.59 -12.84
C ILE A 502 14.39 -13.95 -13.35
N THR A 503 14.64 -15.01 -12.60
CA THR A 503 14.06 -16.33 -12.85
C THR A 503 12.82 -16.50 -11.97
N VAL A 504 11.70 -16.89 -12.58
CA VAL A 504 10.46 -17.24 -11.88
C VAL A 504 10.19 -18.72 -12.07
N ILE A 505 9.90 -19.43 -10.98
CA ILE A 505 9.43 -20.81 -10.99
C ILE A 505 7.92 -20.82 -10.78
N TYR A 506 7.23 -21.35 -11.78
CA TYR A 506 5.81 -21.70 -11.71
C TYR A 506 5.67 -23.14 -11.28
N ASN A 507 4.87 -23.40 -10.25
CA ASN A 507 4.46 -24.73 -9.83
C ASN A 507 2.95 -24.86 -10.00
N LEU A 508 2.53 -25.70 -10.93
CA LEU A 508 1.13 -26.01 -11.20
C LEU A 508 0.83 -27.38 -10.63
N SER A 509 -0.07 -27.45 -9.66
CA SER A 509 -0.50 -28.70 -9.03
C SER A 509 -2.01 -28.76 -8.94
N ALA A 510 -2.55 -29.97 -8.81
CA ALA A 510 -3.93 -30.08 -8.36
C ALA A 510 -4.03 -29.51 -6.94
N LEU A 511 -5.05 -28.71 -6.65
CA LEU A 511 -5.33 -28.33 -5.28
C LEU A 511 -5.82 -29.59 -4.55
N PRO A 512 -5.27 -29.95 -3.37
CA PRO A 512 -5.79 -31.08 -2.61
C PRO A 512 -7.28 -30.88 -2.38
N LYS A 513 -8.09 -31.76 -2.95
CA LYS A 513 -9.51 -31.86 -2.62
C LYS A 513 -9.57 -32.66 -1.33
N ASP A 514 -8.97 -32.13 -0.26
CA ASP A 514 -8.91 -32.78 1.03
C ASP A 514 -10.32 -32.74 1.62
N THR A 515 -11.14 -33.72 1.24
CA THR A 515 -12.47 -33.93 1.79
C THR A 515 -12.43 -34.40 3.24
N ASP A 516 -11.26 -34.81 3.72
CA ASP A 516 -11.00 -35.30 5.07
C ASP A 516 -10.26 -34.28 5.96
N TYR A 517 -9.73 -33.17 5.40
CA TYR A 517 -9.20 -32.08 6.22
C TYR A 517 -10.35 -31.32 6.87
N LYS A 518 -10.27 -31.15 8.18
CA LYS A 518 -11.27 -30.42 8.96
C LYS A 518 -10.80 -28.99 9.23
N PRO A 519 -11.43 -27.96 8.62
CA PRO A 519 -11.19 -26.57 8.97
C PRO A 519 -11.48 -26.32 10.45
N ARG A 520 -10.81 -25.33 11.05
CA ARG A 520 -11.04 -24.94 12.44
C ARG A 520 -11.37 -23.45 12.50
N LEU A 521 -12.47 -23.11 13.17
CA LEU A 521 -12.88 -21.72 13.36
C LEU A 521 -11.87 -20.98 14.23
N SER A 522 -11.63 -19.71 13.92
CA SER A 522 -10.78 -18.83 14.72
C SER A 522 -11.50 -18.28 15.95
N ASP A 523 -10.72 -17.80 16.91
CA ASP A 523 -11.19 -17.01 18.05
C ASP A 523 -10.22 -15.82 18.20
N PRO A 524 -10.70 -14.57 18.24
CA PRO A 524 -9.86 -13.37 18.25
C PRO A 524 -8.95 -13.26 19.50
N ARG A 525 -9.18 -14.08 20.52
CA ARG A 525 -8.32 -14.18 21.71
C ARG A 525 -7.03 -14.97 21.46
N ILE A 526 -6.90 -15.64 20.30
CA ILE A 526 -5.76 -16.50 19.96
C ILE A 526 -5.29 -16.17 18.54
N GLY A 527 -4.02 -15.82 18.40
CA GLY A 527 -3.46 -15.26 17.18
C GLY A 527 -3.10 -16.28 16.12
N TYR A 528 -4.07 -16.64 15.28
CA TYR A 528 -3.82 -17.37 14.04
C TYR A 528 -4.08 -16.49 12.81
N PHE A 529 -3.32 -16.70 11.75
CA PHE A 529 -3.70 -16.25 10.41
C PHE A 529 -5.00 -16.97 9.99
N THR A 530 -5.83 -16.33 9.17
CA THR A 530 -7.14 -16.88 8.79
C THR A 530 -7.37 -16.91 7.28
N SER A 531 -8.15 -17.88 6.81
CA SER A 531 -8.78 -17.90 5.49
C SER A 531 -10.25 -17.54 5.68
N ASP A 532 -10.64 -16.41 5.11
CA ASP A 532 -11.92 -15.75 5.39
C ASP A 532 -12.89 -15.84 4.21
N TYR A 533 -14.18 -15.98 4.50
CA TYR A 533 -15.24 -15.84 3.51
C TYR A 533 -16.55 -15.38 4.16
N LEU A 534 -17.38 -14.70 3.38
CA LEU A 534 -18.71 -14.30 3.78
C LEU A 534 -19.72 -15.44 3.49
N SER A 535 -20.39 -15.92 4.53
CA SER A 535 -21.37 -17.00 4.46
C SER A 535 -22.80 -16.47 4.35
N PHE A 536 -23.60 -17.05 3.45
CA PHE A 536 -25.04 -16.77 3.30
C PHE A 536 -25.94 -17.89 3.87
N ASP A 537 -25.37 -18.74 4.73
CA ASP A 537 -26.11 -19.89 5.28
C ASP A 537 -26.95 -19.55 6.52
N ASP A 538 -26.63 -18.47 7.23
CA ASP A 538 -27.35 -18.01 8.42
C ASP A 538 -27.73 -16.54 8.26
N ASP A 539 -29.03 -16.29 8.03
CA ASP A 539 -29.62 -14.95 7.89
C ASP A 539 -29.87 -14.27 9.25
N THR A 540 -29.63 -14.97 10.36
CA THR A 540 -29.75 -14.44 11.72
C THR A 540 -28.40 -14.12 12.36
N ALA A 541 -27.30 -14.52 11.72
CA ALA A 541 -25.95 -14.23 12.20
C ALA A 541 -25.70 -12.72 12.25
N LYS A 542 -25.23 -12.21 13.39
CA LYS A 542 -24.82 -10.81 13.54
C LYS A 542 -23.59 -10.45 12.70
N ASP A 543 -22.76 -11.45 12.44
CA ASP A 543 -21.59 -11.37 11.57
C ASP A 543 -21.57 -12.62 10.68
N PRO A 544 -21.79 -12.47 9.36
CA PRO A 544 -21.78 -13.58 8.41
C PRO A 544 -20.36 -14.03 8.02
N MET A 545 -19.31 -13.36 8.51
CA MET A 545 -17.94 -13.73 8.19
C MET A 545 -17.53 -15.01 8.91
N VAL A 546 -16.95 -15.93 8.15
CA VAL A 546 -16.35 -17.17 8.67
C VAL A 546 -14.85 -17.09 8.51
N HIS A 547 -14.14 -17.37 9.60
CA HIS A 547 -12.70 -17.30 9.70
C HIS A 547 -12.13 -18.68 10.04
N TYR A 548 -11.48 -19.34 9.09
CA TYR A 548 -10.75 -20.58 9.35
C TYR A 548 -9.29 -20.29 9.69
N ILE A 549 -8.78 -20.81 10.81
CA ILE A 549 -7.35 -20.68 11.11
C ILE A 549 -6.52 -21.40 10.04
N GLN A 550 -5.38 -20.81 9.69
CA GLN A 550 -4.43 -21.42 8.80
C GLN A 550 -3.53 -22.38 9.58
N ARG A 551 -3.55 -23.68 9.26
CA ARG A 551 -2.77 -24.70 9.98
C ARG A 551 -2.43 -25.91 9.10
N TRP A 552 -1.42 -26.68 9.52
CA TRP A 552 -1.10 -27.96 8.87
C TRP A 552 -2.11 -29.05 9.21
N LYS A 553 -2.31 -29.99 8.27
CA LYS A 553 -2.99 -31.26 8.56
C LYS A 553 -2.04 -32.18 9.33
N LEU A 554 -2.29 -32.37 10.63
CA LEU A 554 -1.60 -33.34 11.46
C LEU A 554 -2.59 -34.39 11.96
N GLU A 555 -2.23 -35.65 11.79
CA GLU A 555 -3.00 -36.82 12.21
C GLU A 555 -2.03 -37.82 12.81
N LYS A 556 -2.36 -38.42 13.95
CA LYS A 556 -1.49 -39.42 14.58
C LYS A 556 -1.46 -40.70 13.73
N LYS A 557 -0.28 -41.28 13.53
CA LYS A 557 -0.14 -42.64 12.97
C LYS A 557 -0.89 -43.67 13.82
N ASP A 558 -0.80 -43.55 15.14
CA ASP A 558 -1.63 -44.29 16.10
C ASP A 558 -2.55 -43.30 16.84
N PRO A 559 -3.84 -43.19 16.45
CA PRO A 559 -4.81 -42.32 17.10
C PRO A 559 -5.08 -42.64 18.57
N THR A 560 -4.77 -43.87 19.02
CA THR A 560 -5.05 -44.33 20.39
C THR A 560 -3.87 -44.09 21.34
N ALA A 561 -2.66 -43.90 20.79
CA ALA A 561 -1.48 -43.61 21.58
C ALA A 561 -1.54 -42.19 22.19
N ALA A 562 -1.14 -42.09 23.46
CA ALA A 562 -0.97 -40.80 24.14
C ALA A 562 0.01 -39.90 23.36
N LEU A 563 1.09 -40.49 22.86
CA LEU A 563 2.12 -39.84 22.04
C LEU A 563 2.40 -40.68 20.79
N SER A 564 2.20 -40.12 19.60
CA SER A 564 2.42 -40.78 18.30
C SER A 564 3.12 -39.86 17.33
N GLU A 565 3.92 -40.40 16.42
CA GLU A 565 4.35 -39.63 15.24
C GLU A 565 3.14 -39.27 14.36
N PRO A 566 3.18 -38.13 13.64
CA PRO A 566 2.16 -37.80 12.67
C PRO A 566 2.29 -38.67 11.41
N VAL A 567 1.18 -38.91 10.71
CA VAL A 567 1.17 -39.58 9.39
C VAL A 567 2.05 -38.82 8.40
N LYS A 568 1.93 -37.49 8.38
CA LYS A 568 2.79 -36.57 7.61
C LYS A 568 3.40 -35.53 8.55
N PRO A 569 4.71 -35.60 8.86
CA PRO A 569 5.38 -34.56 9.64
C PRO A 569 5.60 -33.29 8.80
N ILE A 570 5.78 -32.16 9.49
CA ILE A 570 6.18 -30.88 8.89
C ILE A 570 7.70 -30.93 8.72
N VAL A 571 8.15 -31.22 7.50
CA VAL A 571 9.59 -31.35 7.17
C VAL A 571 10.11 -30.03 6.58
N PHE A 572 11.14 -29.45 7.18
CA PHE A 572 11.89 -28.30 6.65
C PHE A 572 13.30 -28.70 6.23
N TRP A 573 13.75 -28.18 5.09
CA TRP A 573 15.08 -28.38 4.55
C TRP A 573 15.93 -27.12 4.71
N LEU A 574 17.11 -27.26 5.32
CA LEU A 574 18.11 -26.21 5.42
C LEU A 574 18.84 -26.09 4.08
N ASP A 575 18.77 -24.91 3.46
CA ASP A 575 19.55 -24.57 2.28
C ASP A 575 21.05 -24.83 2.50
N ASN A 576 21.72 -25.39 1.49
CA ASN A 576 23.17 -25.61 1.54
C ASN A 576 23.96 -24.29 1.48
N GLY A 577 23.32 -23.19 1.08
CA GLY A 577 23.84 -21.82 1.20
C GLY A 577 23.97 -21.29 2.64
N ILE A 578 23.35 -21.93 3.64
CA ILE A 578 23.52 -21.57 5.06
C ILE A 578 24.93 -21.98 5.51
N PRO A 579 25.76 -21.05 6.06
CA PRO A 579 27.07 -21.39 6.60
C PRO A 579 26.99 -22.47 7.68
N ALA A 580 27.91 -23.43 7.64
CA ALA A 580 27.86 -24.64 8.46
C ALA A 580 27.80 -24.35 9.96
N GLU A 581 28.44 -23.28 10.41
CA GLU A 581 28.49 -22.84 11.80
C GLU A 581 27.14 -22.37 12.36
N TYR A 582 26.20 -21.94 11.50
CA TYR A 582 24.86 -21.47 11.92
C TYR A 582 23.77 -22.55 11.79
N ARG A 583 24.00 -23.62 10.99
CA ARG A 583 23.01 -24.70 10.77
C ARG A 583 22.44 -25.29 12.08
N PRO A 584 23.23 -25.53 13.15
CA PRO A 584 22.68 -26.01 14.42
C PRO A 584 21.70 -25.05 15.08
N ALA A 585 21.94 -23.73 14.98
CA ALA A 585 21.06 -22.71 15.55
C ALA A 585 19.73 -22.62 14.78
N PHE A 586 19.78 -22.77 13.45
CA PHE A 586 18.59 -22.90 12.61
C PHE A 586 17.79 -24.14 12.99
N GLU A 587 18.42 -25.31 13.00
CA GLU A 587 17.78 -26.58 13.36
C GLU A 587 17.09 -26.50 14.72
N LYS A 588 17.76 -25.93 15.73
CA LYS A 588 17.18 -25.73 17.05
C LYS A 588 15.90 -24.88 16.99
N GLY A 589 15.89 -23.78 16.24
CA GLY A 589 14.73 -22.89 16.11
C GLY A 589 13.46 -23.59 15.63
N PHE A 590 13.59 -24.59 14.76
CA PHE A 590 12.45 -25.44 14.35
C PHE A 590 12.09 -26.47 15.43
N LEU A 591 13.09 -27.21 15.92
CA LEU A 591 12.86 -28.40 16.76
C LEU A 591 12.30 -28.05 18.14
N ILE A 592 12.53 -26.84 18.68
CA ILE A 592 11.95 -26.44 19.96
C ILE A 592 10.41 -26.48 19.97
N TRP A 593 9.76 -26.31 18.81
CA TRP A 593 8.31 -26.36 18.69
C TRP A 593 7.74 -27.76 18.94
N ASN A 594 8.53 -28.83 18.80
CA ASN A 594 8.09 -30.19 19.15
C ASN A 594 7.63 -30.27 20.61
N LYS A 595 8.16 -29.44 21.53
CA LYS A 595 7.69 -29.40 22.93
C LYS A 595 6.20 -29.04 23.05
N ALA A 596 5.70 -28.16 22.18
CA ALA A 596 4.28 -27.82 22.15
C ALA A 596 3.43 -28.93 21.52
N PHE A 597 3.92 -29.54 20.44
CA PHE A 597 3.25 -30.66 19.76
C PHE A 597 3.21 -31.94 20.61
N GLU A 598 4.26 -32.23 21.36
CA GLU A 598 4.33 -33.38 22.29
C GLU A 598 3.27 -33.26 23.40
N LYS A 599 3.00 -32.03 23.87
CA LYS A 599 1.95 -31.77 24.88
C LYS A 599 0.55 -32.17 24.40
N ILE A 600 0.30 -32.12 23.09
CA ILE A 600 -0.96 -32.55 22.46
C ILE A 600 -0.85 -33.93 21.80
N GLY A 601 0.23 -34.67 22.09
CA GLY A 601 0.39 -36.07 21.73
C GLY A 601 1.04 -36.34 20.37
N TYR A 602 1.70 -35.36 19.76
CA TYR A 602 2.50 -35.55 18.55
C TYR A 602 3.99 -35.62 18.87
N LYS A 603 4.62 -36.75 18.56
CA LYS A 603 6.08 -36.90 18.57
C LYS A 603 6.65 -36.52 17.22
N ASN A 604 7.77 -35.80 17.17
CA ASN A 604 8.43 -35.46 15.91
C ASN A 604 7.47 -34.81 14.88
N ALA A 605 6.58 -33.92 15.34
CA ALA A 605 5.69 -33.18 14.46
C ALA A 605 6.47 -32.34 13.44
N VAL A 606 7.60 -31.78 13.89
CA VAL A 606 8.54 -30.99 13.11
C VAL A 606 9.83 -31.77 12.93
N VAL A 607 10.31 -31.82 11.69
CA VAL A 607 11.56 -32.50 11.30
C VAL A 607 12.40 -31.56 10.46
N VAL A 608 13.70 -31.47 10.74
CA VAL A 608 14.66 -30.68 9.97
C VAL A 608 15.59 -31.62 9.21
N LYS A 609 15.92 -31.26 7.98
CA LYS A 609 16.88 -31.98 7.12
C LYS A 609 17.85 -30.99 6.49
N GLN A 610 19.05 -31.43 6.14
CA GLN A 610 20.03 -30.61 5.41
C GLN A 610 20.01 -30.97 3.93
N ILE A 611 19.90 -29.98 3.05
CA ILE A 611 20.13 -30.20 1.61
C ILE A 611 21.61 -30.51 1.41
N PRO A 612 21.99 -31.60 0.71
CA PRO A 612 23.38 -31.88 0.37
C PRO A 612 24.00 -30.75 -0.46
N ASP A 613 25.31 -30.53 -0.37
CA ASP A 613 26.00 -29.54 -1.21
C ASP A 613 25.91 -29.89 -2.72
N LYS A 614 25.74 -31.18 -3.02
CA LYS A 614 25.52 -31.71 -4.37
C LYS A 614 24.34 -32.71 -4.32
N PRO A 615 23.09 -32.23 -4.35
CA PRO A 615 21.94 -33.12 -4.33
C PRO A 615 21.90 -33.93 -5.64
N ASP A 616 21.55 -35.22 -5.56
CA ASP A 616 21.35 -36.05 -6.76
C ASP A 616 20.07 -35.61 -7.47
N PRO A 617 20.13 -35.07 -8.71
CA PRO A 617 18.94 -34.65 -9.44
C PRO A 617 17.96 -35.79 -9.75
N LYS A 618 18.37 -37.05 -9.54
CA LYS A 618 17.51 -38.23 -9.73
C LYS A 618 16.77 -38.66 -8.47
N ASP A 619 17.14 -38.17 -7.28
CA ASP A 619 16.40 -38.49 -6.06
C ASP A 619 15.14 -37.60 -5.95
N PRO A 620 13.92 -38.16 -6.10
CA PRO A 620 12.71 -37.36 -6.06
C PRO A 620 12.36 -36.85 -4.65
N ASN A 621 13.04 -37.32 -3.59
CA ASN A 621 12.76 -37.01 -2.20
C ASN A 621 13.71 -35.98 -1.58
N THR A 622 14.68 -35.50 -2.35
CA THR A 622 15.64 -34.47 -1.92
C THR A 622 15.47 -33.24 -2.83
N PRO A 623 15.27 -32.04 -2.27
CA PRO A 623 15.20 -30.83 -3.08
C PRO A 623 16.54 -30.56 -3.76
N THR A 624 16.50 -30.28 -5.06
CA THR A 624 17.68 -29.82 -5.83
C THR A 624 17.69 -28.30 -6.00
N ASP A 625 16.58 -27.65 -5.69
CA ASP A 625 16.36 -26.20 -5.77
C ASP A 625 15.44 -25.80 -4.60
N THR A 626 15.76 -24.72 -3.89
CA THR A 626 14.97 -24.29 -2.72
C THR A 626 13.61 -23.70 -3.12
N ALA A 627 13.41 -23.34 -4.38
CA ALA A 627 12.10 -22.94 -4.91
C ALA A 627 11.21 -24.13 -5.32
N ASP A 628 11.70 -25.38 -5.20
CA ASP A 628 10.87 -26.57 -5.40
C ASP A 628 9.85 -26.72 -4.26
N MET A 629 8.61 -26.38 -4.57
CA MET A 629 7.55 -26.28 -3.57
C MET A 629 6.98 -27.62 -3.08
N ARG A 630 7.48 -28.74 -3.60
CA ARG A 630 7.23 -30.05 -2.98
C ARG A 630 7.86 -30.13 -1.58
N PHE A 631 8.83 -29.27 -1.30
CA PHE A 631 9.58 -29.22 -0.05
C PHE A 631 9.40 -27.86 0.64
N ASN A 632 9.38 -27.87 1.97
CA ASN A 632 9.54 -26.64 2.74
C ASN A 632 11.03 -26.37 2.92
N CYS A 633 11.48 -25.15 2.65
CA CYS A 633 12.89 -24.78 2.70
C CYS A 633 13.12 -23.53 3.54
N VAL A 634 14.26 -23.45 4.22
CA VAL A 634 14.77 -22.21 4.82
C VAL A 634 16.03 -21.76 4.09
N ARG A 635 16.08 -20.48 3.72
CA ARG A 635 17.10 -19.87 2.87
C ARG A 635 17.88 -18.80 3.61
N PHE A 636 19.09 -18.55 3.13
CA PHE A 636 19.99 -17.52 3.64
C PHE A 636 20.38 -16.54 2.52
N SER A 637 19.89 -15.31 2.61
CA SER A 637 20.03 -14.30 1.54
C SER A 637 21.13 -13.28 1.88
N PRO A 638 22.18 -13.09 1.06
CA PRO A 638 23.23 -12.11 1.35
C PRO A 638 22.91 -10.70 0.82
N SER A 639 21.67 -10.19 0.97
CA SER A 639 21.32 -8.85 0.47
C SER A 639 21.66 -7.72 1.45
N ASN A 640 21.94 -8.07 2.70
CA ASN A 640 22.23 -7.16 3.81
C ASN A 640 21.04 -6.23 4.20
N ALA A 641 19.86 -6.48 3.63
CA ALA A 641 18.67 -5.69 3.88
C ALA A 641 18.16 -5.82 5.34
N GLY A 642 18.52 -6.89 6.05
CA GLY A 642 18.01 -7.15 7.40
C GLY A 642 16.50 -7.39 7.40
N TYR A 643 16.08 -8.56 6.94
CA TYR A 643 14.70 -9.03 7.09
C TYR A 643 14.70 -10.55 7.27
N ALA A 644 13.68 -11.05 7.94
CA ALA A 644 13.32 -12.45 7.93
C ALA A 644 11.85 -12.52 7.53
N ILE A 645 11.47 -13.58 6.82
CA ILE A 645 10.09 -13.70 6.35
C ILE A 645 9.68 -15.14 6.25
N ALA A 646 8.50 -15.43 6.80
CA ALA A 646 7.78 -16.68 6.64
C ALA A 646 6.80 -16.58 5.48
N LEU A 647 6.98 -17.45 4.50
CA LEU A 647 6.22 -17.47 3.26
C LEU A 647 5.53 -18.82 3.16
N PHE A 648 4.27 -18.87 3.59
CA PHE A 648 3.45 -20.08 3.54
C PHE A 648 2.21 -19.88 2.70
N ARG A 649 1.73 -21.01 2.16
CA ARG A 649 0.65 -21.11 1.19
C ARG A 649 -0.43 -22.01 1.72
N THR A 650 -1.66 -21.60 1.47
CA THR A 650 -2.83 -22.16 2.13
C THR A 650 -3.90 -22.46 1.10
N ASN A 651 -4.62 -23.56 1.31
CA ASN A 651 -5.86 -23.83 0.59
C ASN A 651 -6.93 -22.81 1.04
N PRO A 652 -7.36 -21.85 0.19
CA PRO A 652 -8.26 -20.77 0.60
C PRO A 652 -9.68 -21.26 0.93
N LEU A 653 -10.02 -22.50 0.56
CA LEU A 653 -11.31 -23.10 0.90
C LEU A 653 -11.35 -23.57 2.35
N THR A 654 -10.22 -24.07 2.87
CA THR A 654 -10.20 -24.83 4.13
C THR A 654 -9.27 -24.23 5.20
N GLY A 655 -8.32 -23.37 4.84
CA GLY A 655 -7.27 -22.91 5.75
C GLY A 655 -6.13 -23.93 5.93
N GLN A 656 -6.06 -25.00 5.14
CA GLN A 656 -4.94 -25.95 5.23
C GLN A 656 -3.66 -25.36 4.66
N ILE A 657 -2.59 -25.28 5.46
CA ILE A 657 -1.25 -24.96 4.98
C ILE A 657 -0.72 -26.17 4.19
N VAL A 658 -0.25 -25.93 2.98
CA VAL A 658 0.24 -26.97 2.05
C VAL A 658 1.73 -26.85 1.73
N ASN A 659 2.31 -25.66 1.88
CA ASN A 659 3.72 -25.39 1.67
C ASN A 659 4.14 -24.18 2.51
N ALA A 660 5.38 -24.16 2.99
CA ALA A 660 5.98 -23.04 3.67
C ALA A 660 7.47 -22.91 3.33
N SER A 661 7.99 -21.70 3.42
CA SER A 661 9.41 -21.44 3.33
C SER A 661 9.79 -20.24 4.18
N ILE A 662 11.05 -20.17 4.59
CA ILE A 662 11.58 -19.05 5.37
C ILE A 662 12.78 -18.49 4.60
N THR A 663 12.90 -17.17 4.54
CA THR A 663 14.11 -16.52 4.04
C THR A 663 14.64 -15.61 5.15
N MET A 664 15.88 -15.85 5.58
CA MET A 664 16.58 -15.00 6.55
C MET A 664 17.73 -14.28 5.85
N ASP A 665 17.78 -12.95 5.99
CA ASP A 665 18.89 -12.16 5.46
C ASP A 665 20.17 -12.38 6.27
N ALA A 666 21.30 -12.43 5.57
CA ALA A 666 22.60 -12.70 6.15
C ALA A 666 23.03 -11.62 7.13
N ALA A 667 22.51 -10.39 7.03
CA ALA A 667 22.85 -9.36 7.99
C ALA A 667 22.25 -9.59 9.39
N PHE A 668 21.39 -10.59 9.61
CA PHE A 668 21.07 -11.04 10.98
C PHE A 668 22.31 -11.58 11.72
N VAL A 669 23.23 -12.23 10.99
CA VAL A 669 24.46 -12.81 11.56
C VAL A 669 25.71 -12.02 11.19
N ILE A 670 25.75 -11.45 9.98
CA ILE A 670 26.84 -10.62 9.47
C ILE A 670 26.74 -9.18 9.98
N GLY A 671 25.53 -8.65 10.23
CA GLY A 671 25.34 -7.28 10.72
C GLY A 671 25.84 -7.03 12.15
N GLY A 672 26.12 -8.10 12.91
CA GLY A 672 26.93 -8.01 14.13
C GLY A 672 28.42 -7.76 13.87
N ASN A 673 28.86 -7.74 12.60
CA ASN A 673 30.24 -7.61 12.10
C ASN A 673 30.40 -6.53 11.02
N GLN A 674 29.37 -6.25 10.22
CA GLN A 674 29.41 -5.27 9.12
C GLN A 674 28.43 -4.13 9.39
N GLU A 675 28.99 -2.94 9.58
CA GLU A 675 28.25 -1.67 9.63
C GLU A 675 27.68 -1.32 8.26
N TYR A 676 26.48 -0.76 8.27
CA TYR A 676 26.13 0.27 7.31
C TYR A 676 25.78 1.53 8.09
N GLN A 677 26.52 2.61 7.84
CA GLN A 677 26.02 3.97 7.59
C GLN A 677 24.67 4.34 8.22
N GLN A 678 24.49 4.16 9.51
CA GLN A 678 23.38 4.80 10.20
C GLN A 678 23.96 5.87 11.09
N VAL A 679 24.10 7.07 10.53
CA VAL A 679 23.97 8.28 11.33
C VAL A 679 22.56 8.26 11.88
N ILE A 680 22.40 7.65 13.04
CA ILE A 680 21.09 7.57 13.69
C ILE A 680 20.84 8.92 14.32
N SER A 681 19.83 9.63 13.81
CA SER A 681 19.32 10.81 14.48
C SER A 681 18.70 10.40 15.82
N PRO A 682 19.14 10.96 16.97
CA PRO A 682 18.49 10.71 18.26
C PRO A 682 16.98 11.01 18.25
N GLY A 683 16.54 11.95 17.41
CA GLY A 683 15.14 12.25 17.20
C GLY A 683 14.36 11.11 16.53
N GLU A 684 14.98 10.41 15.57
CA GLU A 684 14.38 9.25 14.91
C GLU A 684 14.25 8.07 15.90
N ALA A 685 15.32 7.81 16.66
CA ALA A 685 15.32 6.81 17.73
C ALA A 685 14.21 7.06 18.77
N PHE A 686 14.08 8.32 19.19
CA PHE A 686 13.01 8.73 20.10
C PHE A 686 11.63 8.51 19.48
N ALA A 687 11.45 8.88 18.20
CA ALA A 687 10.19 8.69 17.51
C ALA A 687 9.79 7.21 17.48
N ILE A 688 10.71 6.32 17.11
CA ILE A 688 10.50 4.87 17.11
C ILE A 688 10.06 4.38 18.49
N GLY A 689 10.81 4.70 19.55
CA GLY A 689 10.43 4.31 20.91
C GLY A 689 9.10 4.92 21.38
N ALA A 690 8.74 6.10 20.89
CA ALA A 690 7.45 6.74 21.20
C ALA A 690 6.27 6.24 20.34
N GLY A 691 6.51 5.33 19.38
CA GLY A 691 5.50 4.83 18.44
C GLY A 691 5.06 5.83 17.35
N ILE A 692 5.79 6.94 17.20
CA ILE A 692 5.43 8.08 16.34
C ILE A 692 5.53 7.77 14.82
N PRO A 693 6.43 6.90 14.32
CA PRO A 693 6.53 6.59 12.89
C PRO A 693 5.33 5.83 12.33
N GLN A 694 4.52 5.17 13.15
CA GLN A 694 3.36 4.39 12.71
C GLN A 694 2.02 5.01 13.07
N GLU A 695 1.84 5.67 14.23
CA GLU A 695 0.53 6.26 14.55
C GLU A 695 0.12 7.34 13.55
N GLU A 696 1.02 8.26 13.18
CA GLU A 696 0.66 9.37 12.28
C GLU A 696 0.60 8.93 10.81
N ALA A 697 1.43 7.97 10.41
CA ALA A 697 1.38 7.36 9.08
C ALA A 697 0.17 6.42 8.90
N ARG A 698 -0.13 5.56 9.89
CA ARG A 698 -1.32 4.68 9.90
C ARG A 698 -2.60 5.48 10.04
N TYR A 699 -2.62 6.55 10.85
CA TYR A 699 -3.78 7.43 10.97
C TYR A 699 -4.03 8.22 9.68
N LYS A 700 -2.99 8.82 9.08
CA LYS A 700 -3.14 9.51 7.78
C LYS A 700 -3.52 8.53 6.66
N ALA A 701 -3.02 7.29 6.70
CA ALA A 701 -3.39 6.24 5.74
C ALA A 701 -4.80 5.66 5.98
N SER A 702 -5.22 5.48 7.24
CA SER A 702 -6.55 4.96 7.58
C SER A 702 -7.66 5.97 7.29
N LEU A 703 -7.34 7.26 7.35
CA LEU A 703 -8.23 8.35 6.89
C LEU A 703 -8.32 8.44 5.36
N GLN A 704 -7.41 7.78 4.63
CA GLN A 704 -7.33 7.79 3.16
C GLN A 704 -7.76 6.46 2.52
N ALA A 705 -7.99 5.41 3.31
CA ALA A 705 -8.49 4.13 2.83
C ALA A 705 -10.01 4.20 2.60
N LYS A 706 -10.43 4.34 1.33
CA LYS A 706 -11.82 4.14 0.93
C LYS A 706 -12.20 2.65 1.08
N PRO A 707 -13.47 2.30 1.36
CA PRO A 707 -13.92 0.91 1.38
C PRO A 707 -13.64 0.25 0.02
N GLY A 708 -12.82 -0.80 -0.02
CA GLY A 708 -12.65 -1.65 -1.20
C GLY A 708 -11.35 -1.56 -1.99
N GLN A 709 -10.31 -0.84 -1.55
CA GLN A 709 -8.97 -0.96 -2.17
C GLN A 709 -8.01 -1.87 -1.36
N PRO A 710 -7.34 -2.86 -1.99
CA PRO A 710 -6.25 -3.58 -1.37
C PRO A 710 -4.98 -2.72 -1.42
N ALA A 711 -4.51 -2.28 -0.25
CA ALA A 711 -3.29 -1.50 -0.09
C ALA A 711 -2.04 -2.30 -0.50
N ARG A 712 -1.58 -2.20 -1.76
CA ARG A 712 -0.31 -2.80 -2.19
C ARG A 712 0.41 -1.91 -3.20
N THR A 713 1.55 -1.27 -2.90
CA THR A 713 2.86 -1.82 -3.33
C THR A 713 4.10 -1.16 -2.69
N ALA A 714 3.96 -0.17 -1.80
CA ALA A 714 5.04 0.25 -0.88
C ALA A 714 4.62 0.11 0.60
N MET A 715 3.31 0.24 0.87
CA MET A 715 2.67 -0.14 2.14
C MET A 715 2.30 -1.64 2.22
N ALA A 716 2.32 -2.37 1.10
CA ALA A 716 1.99 -3.80 1.04
C ALA A 716 2.80 -4.65 2.02
N ASN A 717 4.10 -4.35 2.09
CA ASN A 717 5.06 -5.17 2.81
C ASN A 717 5.12 -4.83 4.31
N PHE A 718 4.68 -3.64 4.73
CA PHE A 718 4.59 -3.28 6.15
C PHE A 718 3.26 -3.71 6.81
N ASN A 719 2.24 -4.04 6.01
CA ASN A 719 0.93 -4.49 6.49
C ASN A 719 0.71 -5.99 6.32
N ASP A 720 1.59 -6.70 5.61
CA ASP A 720 1.56 -8.16 5.63
C ASP A 720 2.09 -8.62 7.00
N PRO A 721 1.26 -9.27 7.86
CA PRO A 721 1.70 -9.65 9.19
C PRO A 721 2.76 -10.76 9.17
N ARG A 722 3.07 -11.32 7.99
CA ARG A 722 4.16 -12.28 7.79
C ARG A 722 5.51 -11.61 7.56
N TYR A 723 5.52 -10.32 7.22
CA TYR A 723 6.75 -9.58 6.97
C TYR A 723 7.37 -9.12 8.29
N CYS A 724 8.49 -9.73 8.67
CA CYS A 724 9.16 -9.45 9.93
C CYS A 724 10.26 -8.40 9.72
N SER A 725 9.97 -7.16 10.15
CA SER A 725 10.94 -6.05 10.16
C SER A 725 11.85 -6.04 11.39
N ARG A 726 11.82 -7.11 12.20
CA ARG A 726 12.60 -7.26 13.45
C ARG A 726 14.08 -7.00 13.27
N ALA A 727 14.66 -7.16 12.07
CA ALA A 727 16.10 -7.12 11.90
C ALA A 727 16.73 -5.73 12.09
N SER A 728 16.08 -4.63 11.69
CA SER A 728 16.73 -3.31 11.73
C SER A 728 17.08 -2.93 13.18
N GLU A 729 16.12 -3.09 14.08
CA GLU A 729 16.27 -2.92 15.54
C GLU A 729 16.95 -4.15 16.18
N GLY A 730 16.75 -5.35 15.66
CA GLY A 730 17.37 -6.59 16.14
C GLY A 730 18.89 -6.60 15.97
N LYS A 731 19.42 -6.07 14.86
CA LYS A 731 20.86 -5.84 14.65
C LYS A 731 21.43 -4.88 15.70
N GLN A 732 20.73 -3.79 15.95
CA GLN A 732 21.12 -2.79 16.95
C GLN A 732 21.07 -3.39 18.37
N SER A 733 20.11 -4.28 18.62
CA SER A 733 19.96 -5.04 19.86
C SER A 733 21.10 -6.03 20.07
N LEU A 734 21.47 -6.76 19.01
CA LEU A 734 22.64 -7.61 19.00
C LEU A 734 23.91 -6.79 19.27
N GLN A 735 24.06 -5.62 18.65
CA GLN A 735 25.22 -4.75 18.84
C GLN A 735 25.27 -4.15 20.25
N PHE A 736 24.15 -3.69 20.79
CA PHE A 736 24.05 -3.14 22.14
C PHE A 736 24.38 -4.21 23.17
N GLY A 737 23.84 -5.42 23.01
CA GLY A 737 24.17 -6.58 23.82
C GLY A 737 25.66 -6.96 23.70
N HIS A 738 26.22 -6.96 22.49
CA HIS A 738 27.63 -7.22 22.26
C HIS A 738 28.52 -6.19 22.97
N GLN A 739 28.21 -4.89 22.87
CA GLN A 739 28.95 -3.84 23.56
C GLN A 739 28.87 -3.98 25.07
N ALA A 740 27.69 -4.27 25.60
CA ALA A 740 27.47 -4.46 27.03
C ALA A 740 28.25 -5.66 27.57
N LEU A 741 28.18 -6.80 26.87
CA LEU A 741 28.91 -8.01 27.22
C LEU A 741 30.42 -7.82 27.12
N SER A 742 30.90 -7.24 26.02
CA SER A 742 32.31 -6.93 25.85
C SER A 742 32.79 -5.97 26.95
N ALA A 743 31.96 -5.04 27.44
CA ALA A 743 32.33 -4.12 28.53
C ALA A 743 32.51 -4.82 29.88
N MET A 744 31.95 -6.02 30.02
CA MET A 744 32.09 -6.87 31.20
C MET A 744 33.18 -7.94 31.04
N ALA A 745 33.66 -8.17 29.82
CA ALA A 745 34.71 -9.14 29.55
C ALA A 745 36.08 -8.68 30.10
N ALA A 746 36.90 -9.62 30.56
CA ALA A 746 38.18 -9.33 31.22
C ALA A 746 39.15 -8.48 30.36
N ASN A 747 39.11 -8.67 29.04
CA ASN A 747 39.95 -7.95 28.08
C ASN A 747 39.17 -6.90 27.26
N GLY A 748 37.93 -6.57 27.66
CA GLY A 748 37.08 -5.63 26.93
C GLY A 748 36.52 -6.15 25.61
N VAL A 749 36.74 -7.43 25.27
CA VAL A 749 36.34 -8.11 24.03
C VAL A 749 35.86 -9.52 24.34
N LEU A 750 34.76 -9.95 23.71
CA LEU A 750 34.28 -11.34 23.82
C LEU A 750 35.18 -12.32 23.09
N SER A 751 35.36 -13.51 23.66
CA SER A 751 36.00 -14.63 22.96
C SER A 751 35.15 -15.08 21.75
N PRO A 752 35.77 -15.74 20.75
CA PRO A 752 35.01 -16.29 19.62
C PRO A 752 33.87 -17.22 20.03
N ALA A 753 34.06 -18.00 21.10
CA ALA A 753 33.05 -18.92 21.61
C ALA A 753 31.85 -18.18 22.26
N GLU A 754 32.11 -17.17 23.11
CA GLU A 754 31.06 -16.34 23.71
C GLU A 754 30.28 -15.58 22.65
N ARG A 755 30.99 -15.02 21.67
CA ARG A 755 30.38 -14.34 20.53
C ARG A 755 29.49 -15.28 19.73
N LYS A 756 29.97 -16.48 19.43
CA LYS A 756 29.20 -17.49 18.69
C LYS A 756 27.94 -17.88 19.47
N ALA A 757 28.06 -18.17 20.77
CA ALA A 757 26.92 -18.53 21.61
C ALA A 757 25.86 -17.41 21.65
N PHE A 758 26.28 -16.16 21.73
CA PHE A 758 25.40 -14.99 21.68
C PHE A 758 24.63 -14.88 20.35
N VAL A 759 25.33 -15.03 19.22
CA VAL A 759 24.72 -15.00 17.87
C VAL A 759 23.81 -16.21 17.64
N ASP A 760 24.23 -17.40 18.06
CA ASP A 760 23.43 -18.63 17.93
C ASP A 760 22.08 -18.50 18.65
N GLN A 761 22.05 -17.89 19.85
CA GLN A 761 20.78 -17.64 20.55
C GLN A 761 19.84 -16.74 19.74
N TYR A 762 20.38 -15.66 19.16
CA TYR A 762 19.60 -14.74 18.33
C TYR A 762 19.05 -15.42 17.06
N VAL A 763 19.89 -16.19 16.36
CA VAL A 763 19.48 -16.96 15.18
C VAL A 763 18.39 -17.98 15.53
N THR A 764 18.55 -18.71 16.64
CA THR A 764 17.53 -19.65 17.10
C THR A 764 16.20 -18.96 17.36
N GLU A 765 16.20 -17.79 18.00
CA GLU A 765 14.97 -17.03 18.28
C GLU A 765 14.27 -16.58 16.99
N VAL A 766 15.04 -16.04 16.03
CA VAL A 766 14.50 -15.58 14.74
C VAL A 766 13.90 -16.75 13.96
N ILE A 767 14.60 -17.88 13.88
CA ILE A 767 14.06 -19.06 13.17
C ILE A 767 12.84 -19.65 13.89
N ALA A 768 12.83 -19.64 15.22
CA ALA A 768 11.66 -20.06 15.99
C ALA A 768 10.44 -19.16 15.73
N HIS A 769 10.66 -17.84 15.63
CA HIS A 769 9.64 -16.85 15.29
C HIS A 769 9.07 -17.09 13.89
N GLU A 770 9.92 -17.19 12.88
CA GLU A 770 9.48 -17.41 11.49
C GLU A 770 8.77 -18.77 11.31
N PHE A 771 9.22 -19.80 12.03
CA PHE A 771 8.52 -21.08 12.03
C PHE A 771 7.16 -21.00 12.74
N GLY A 772 7.01 -20.15 13.76
CA GLY A 772 5.71 -19.87 14.39
C GLY A 772 4.68 -19.36 13.38
N HIS A 773 5.07 -18.47 12.47
CA HIS A 773 4.22 -18.08 11.33
C HIS A 773 3.91 -19.25 10.39
N CYS A 774 4.91 -20.11 10.11
CA CYS A 774 4.74 -21.27 9.25
C CYS A 774 3.79 -22.34 9.82
N ILE A 775 3.50 -22.34 11.13
CA ILE A 775 2.47 -23.18 11.75
C ILE A 775 1.15 -22.44 11.99
N GLY A 776 1.04 -21.20 11.52
CA GLY A 776 -0.20 -20.42 11.48
C GLY A 776 -0.29 -19.28 12.49
N LEU A 777 0.69 -19.07 13.37
CA LEU A 777 0.62 -18.06 14.43
C LEU A 777 0.94 -16.65 13.93
N ARG A 778 0.24 -15.65 14.48
CA ARG A 778 0.53 -14.22 14.27
C ARG A 778 1.48 -13.71 15.35
N HIS A 779 1.98 -12.47 15.17
CA HIS A 779 2.73 -11.77 16.19
C HIS A 779 1.96 -11.66 17.51
N ASN A 780 2.66 -11.58 18.64
CA ASN A 780 2.02 -11.34 19.94
C ASN A 780 2.88 -10.40 20.79
N PHE A 781 2.62 -9.09 20.68
CA PHE A 781 3.45 -8.02 21.26
C PHE A 781 3.11 -7.68 22.73
N VAL A 782 2.18 -8.40 23.35
CA VAL A 782 1.96 -8.33 24.82
C VAL A 782 2.69 -9.46 25.54
N ALA A 783 3.33 -10.38 24.80
CA ALA A 783 3.93 -11.57 25.36
C ALA A 783 5.23 -11.27 26.14
N SER A 784 5.90 -10.17 25.82
CA SER A 784 7.08 -9.64 26.51
C SER A 784 6.86 -9.42 28.02
N LYS A 785 5.61 -9.32 28.47
CA LYS A 785 5.21 -9.02 29.86
C LYS A 785 5.15 -10.20 30.83
N GLU A 786 5.55 -11.38 30.40
CA GLU A 786 5.42 -12.59 31.24
C GLU A 786 6.29 -12.50 32.52
N TYR A 787 7.55 -12.11 32.38
CA TYR A 787 8.54 -12.21 33.44
C TYR A 787 8.95 -10.84 33.97
N SER A 788 9.18 -10.72 35.29
CA SER A 788 9.87 -9.55 35.85
C SER A 788 11.35 -9.52 35.43
N LEU A 789 12.01 -8.36 35.51
CA LEU A 789 13.46 -8.25 35.24
C LEU A 789 14.30 -9.21 36.09
N ALA A 790 13.90 -9.46 37.35
CA ALA A 790 14.61 -10.39 38.21
C ALA A 790 14.51 -11.84 37.71
N GLN A 791 13.34 -12.22 37.18
CA GLN A 791 13.10 -13.53 36.56
C GLN A 791 13.82 -13.66 35.22
N LEU A 792 13.89 -12.60 34.42
CA LEU A 792 14.63 -12.57 33.16
C LEU A 792 16.15 -12.75 33.37
N GLY A 793 16.67 -12.36 34.53
CA GLY A 793 18.05 -12.67 34.93
C GLY A 793 18.24 -14.09 35.50
N ASP A 794 17.18 -14.89 35.62
CA ASP A 794 17.26 -16.24 36.19
C ASP A 794 17.31 -17.30 35.08
N LYS A 795 18.37 -18.11 35.09
CA LYS A 795 18.56 -19.18 34.13
C LYS A 795 17.46 -20.24 34.20
N ALA A 796 17.03 -20.65 35.39
CA ALA A 796 16.02 -21.69 35.52
C ALA A 796 14.67 -21.24 34.98
N VAL A 797 14.35 -19.95 35.12
CA VAL A 797 13.13 -19.36 34.55
C VAL A 797 13.23 -19.28 33.03
N THR A 798 14.33 -18.73 32.50
CA THR A 798 14.51 -18.56 31.05
C THR A 798 14.66 -19.91 30.30
N ASP A 799 15.27 -20.93 30.91
CA ASP A 799 15.31 -22.29 30.37
C ASP A 799 13.92 -22.96 30.31
N ALA A 800 13.01 -22.61 31.22
CA ALA A 800 11.70 -23.25 31.30
C ALA A 800 10.69 -22.70 30.27
N GLY A 801 10.82 -21.42 29.90
CA GLY A 801 9.82 -20.76 29.07
C GLY A 801 10.32 -19.53 28.30
N GLY A 802 11.60 -19.48 27.95
CA GLY A 802 12.18 -18.41 27.14
C GLY A 802 12.24 -17.07 27.86
N THR A 803 12.29 -15.98 27.10
CA THR A 803 12.37 -14.61 27.64
C THR A 803 11.02 -13.89 27.67
N GLY A 804 9.93 -14.53 27.24
CA GLY A 804 8.57 -14.00 27.26
C GLY A 804 7.54 -15.12 27.11
N ALA A 805 6.25 -14.78 27.06
CA ALA A 805 5.20 -15.77 26.88
C ALA A 805 5.17 -16.37 25.47
N SER A 806 5.74 -15.68 24.47
CA SER A 806 5.75 -16.09 23.07
C SER A 806 7.04 -15.67 22.38
N VAL A 807 7.57 -16.53 21.50
CA VAL A 807 8.62 -16.13 20.55
C VAL A 807 8.08 -15.26 19.42
N MET A 808 6.74 -15.12 19.29
CA MET A 808 6.07 -14.26 18.31
C MET A 808 6.12 -12.76 18.65
N ASP A 809 6.83 -12.38 19.72
CA ASP A 809 7.15 -11.00 20.08
C ASP A 809 8.51 -10.56 19.51
N TYR A 810 8.75 -9.26 19.43
CA TYR A 810 10.04 -8.68 19.02
C TYR A 810 10.86 -8.33 20.25
N ASN A 811 11.20 -9.34 21.06
CA ASN A 811 12.01 -9.13 22.25
C ASN A 811 13.40 -8.56 21.89
N PRO A 812 13.88 -7.51 22.57
CA PRO A 812 15.25 -7.01 22.48
C PRO A 812 16.20 -7.87 23.32
N PHE A 813 17.48 -7.50 23.31
CA PHE A 813 18.52 -8.09 24.15
C PHE A 813 18.10 -8.01 25.63
N ASN A 814 18.07 -9.17 26.28
CA ASN A 814 17.74 -9.27 27.69
C ASN A 814 18.88 -8.72 28.56
N ILE A 815 18.83 -7.41 28.87
CA ILE A 815 19.82 -6.75 29.73
C ILE A 815 19.89 -7.35 31.14
N ALA A 816 18.83 -8.02 31.62
CA ALA A 816 18.84 -8.63 32.95
C ALA A 816 19.79 -9.84 33.02
N ALA A 817 20.08 -10.48 31.88
CA ALA A 817 21.08 -11.54 31.77
C ALA A 817 22.52 -11.05 32.00
N LEU A 818 22.77 -9.74 32.02
CA LEU A 818 24.06 -9.17 32.43
C LEU A 818 24.30 -9.30 33.95
N ASN A 819 23.24 -9.36 34.75
CA ASN A 819 23.37 -9.33 36.22
C ASN A 819 23.72 -10.70 36.83
N LYS A 820 23.39 -11.79 36.14
CA LYS A 820 23.62 -13.17 36.59
C LYS A 820 24.05 -14.03 35.40
N SER A 821 25.13 -14.78 35.58
CA SER A 821 25.65 -15.65 34.52
C SER A 821 24.67 -16.75 34.15
N GLY A 822 24.48 -16.98 32.85
CA GLY A 822 23.81 -18.16 32.30
C GLY A 822 22.34 -17.99 31.94
N ALA A 823 21.70 -16.87 32.27
CA ALA A 823 20.38 -16.53 31.73
C ALA A 823 20.44 -16.25 30.22
N MET A 824 19.33 -16.48 29.52
CA MET A 824 19.27 -16.28 28.06
C MET A 824 19.34 -14.80 27.68
N TYR A 825 20.14 -14.49 26.66
CA TYR A 825 20.17 -13.17 26.04
C TYR A 825 19.03 -12.98 25.04
N PHE A 826 18.67 -14.07 24.35
CA PHE A 826 17.60 -14.18 23.37
C PHE A 826 16.88 -15.52 23.58
N ALA A 827 15.58 -15.59 23.33
CA ALA A 827 14.80 -16.79 23.61
C ALA A 827 15.29 -17.96 22.74
N THR A 828 15.75 -19.04 23.36
CA THR A 828 16.03 -20.31 22.67
C THR A 828 15.04 -21.41 23.03
N GLU A 829 13.90 -21.00 23.57
CA GLU A 829 12.80 -21.81 24.08
C GLU A 829 11.48 -21.09 23.81
N ILE A 830 10.41 -21.86 23.54
CA ILE A 830 9.05 -21.33 23.34
C ILE A 830 8.32 -21.11 24.67
N GLY A 831 7.51 -20.05 24.71
CA GLY A 831 6.85 -19.59 25.93
C GLY A 831 5.50 -20.26 26.22
N THR A 832 4.83 -19.79 27.28
CA THR A 832 3.52 -20.30 27.72
C THR A 832 2.43 -20.10 26.67
N TYR A 833 2.39 -18.93 26.02
CA TYR A 833 1.43 -18.60 24.97
C TYR A 833 1.59 -19.51 23.77
N ASP A 834 2.82 -19.72 23.30
CA ASP A 834 3.11 -20.56 22.13
C ASP A 834 2.54 -21.97 22.29
N LYS A 835 2.77 -22.57 23.46
CA LYS A 835 2.26 -23.91 23.81
C LYS A 835 0.73 -23.92 23.88
N TRP A 836 0.12 -22.88 24.44
CA TRP A 836 -1.34 -22.75 24.57
C TRP A 836 -2.04 -22.50 23.22
N ALA A 837 -1.41 -21.73 22.33
CA ALA A 837 -1.90 -21.43 20.99
C ALA A 837 -1.76 -22.66 20.07
N VAL A 838 -0.65 -23.41 20.14
CA VAL A 838 -0.52 -24.70 19.43
C VAL A 838 -1.58 -25.69 19.90
N GLU A 839 -1.85 -25.75 21.21
CA GLU A 839 -2.93 -26.59 21.74
C GLU A 839 -4.29 -26.22 21.12
N TYR A 840 -4.62 -24.93 21.05
CA TYR A 840 -5.85 -24.47 20.38
C TYR A 840 -5.92 -24.89 18.90
N GLY A 841 -4.83 -24.72 18.15
CA GLY A 841 -4.83 -24.96 16.71
C GLY A 841 -4.76 -26.43 16.32
N TYR A 842 -4.14 -27.28 17.14
CA TYR A 842 -3.74 -28.63 16.74
C TYR A 842 -4.26 -29.75 17.66
N MET A 843 -4.88 -29.46 18.81
CA MET A 843 -5.48 -30.51 19.63
C MET A 843 -6.59 -31.25 18.86
N ASP A 844 -6.59 -32.57 19.01
CA ASP A 844 -7.62 -33.44 18.45
C ASP A 844 -8.91 -33.36 19.29
N ILE A 845 -10.06 -33.36 18.61
CA ILE A 845 -11.40 -33.35 19.23
C ILE A 845 -12.23 -34.46 18.56
N PRO A 846 -12.02 -35.74 18.94
CA PRO A 846 -12.58 -36.88 18.22
C PRO A 846 -14.11 -36.90 18.12
N SER A 847 -14.80 -36.27 19.08
CA SER A 847 -16.27 -36.21 19.10
C SER A 847 -16.87 -35.25 18.08
N ALA A 848 -16.08 -34.34 17.51
CA ALA A 848 -16.56 -33.32 16.58
C ALA A 848 -16.22 -33.68 15.13
N LYS A 849 -17.22 -33.70 14.26
CA LYS A 849 -17.15 -33.97 12.83
C LYS A 849 -17.18 -32.70 11.98
N THR A 850 -17.77 -31.61 12.48
CA THR A 850 -17.78 -30.30 11.80
C THR A 850 -17.00 -29.24 12.58
N PRO A 851 -16.59 -28.12 11.96
CA PRO A 851 -15.99 -26.99 12.67
C PRO A 851 -16.89 -26.41 13.78
N GLU A 852 -18.21 -26.39 13.56
CA GLU A 852 -19.20 -25.87 14.52
C GLU A 852 -19.27 -26.73 15.79
N GLU A 853 -19.13 -28.06 15.65
CA GLU A 853 -19.11 -29.00 16.77
C GLU A 853 -17.87 -28.84 17.67
N GLU A 854 -16.76 -28.25 17.17
CA GLU A 854 -15.58 -27.93 18.00
C GLU A 854 -15.79 -26.71 18.89
N LYS A 855 -16.69 -25.80 18.49
CA LYS A 855 -16.86 -24.47 19.07
C LYS A 855 -17.01 -24.48 20.60
N PRO A 856 -17.75 -25.41 21.25
CA PRO A 856 -17.85 -25.42 22.72
C PRO A 856 -16.54 -25.76 23.44
N VAL A 857 -15.70 -26.63 22.86
CA VAL A 857 -14.38 -26.97 23.41
C VAL A 857 -13.42 -25.79 23.18
N LEU A 858 -13.37 -25.27 21.96
CA LEU A 858 -12.51 -24.15 21.58
C LEU A 858 -12.82 -22.88 22.36
N LYS A 859 -14.10 -22.56 22.60
CA LYS A 859 -14.50 -21.42 23.43
C LYS A 859 -14.05 -21.56 24.88
N ARG A 860 -14.14 -22.76 25.47
CA ARG A 860 -13.65 -23.02 26.83
C ARG A 860 -12.12 -22.89 26.91
N HIS A 861 -11.42 -23.33 25.86
CA HIS A 861 -9.97 -23.14 25.77
C HIS A 861 -9.60 -21.65 25.70
N ALA A 862 -10.22 -20.91 24.77
CA ALA A 862 -9.99 -19.48 24.57
C ALA A 862 -10.43 -18.61 25.76
N ALA A 863 -11.38 -19.07 26.58
CA ALA A 863 -11.78 -18.40 27.84
C ALA A 863 -10.64 -18.35 28.88
N GLN A 864 -9.49 -18.96 28.61
CA GLN A 864 -8.30 -18.86 29.44
C GLN A 864 -7.38 -17.69 29.07
N SER A 865 -7.77 -16.84 28.12
CA SER A 865 -6.96 -15.72 27.59
C SER A 865 -6.54 -14.68 28.64
N GLY A 866 -7.29 -14.56 29.74
CA GLY A 866 -6.96 -13.65 30.84
C GLY A 866 -5.96 -14.21 31.86
N LYS A 867 -5.56 -15.49 31.75
CA LYS A 867 -4.51 -16.08 32.59
C LYS A 867 -3.13 -15.47 32.27
N PRO A 868 -2.20 -15.43 33.24
CA PRO A 868 -0.80 -15.10 32.96
C PRO A 868 -0.26 -15.94 31.79
N GLY A 869 0.48 -15.31 30.88
CA GLY A 869 1.05 -15.94 29.70
C GLY A 869 0.09 -16.25 28.54
N HIS A 870 -1.21 -15.96 28.62
CA HIS A 870 -2.19 -16.29 27.57
C HIS A 870 -2.75 -15.09 26.81
N ALA A 871 -2.32 -13.87 27.14
CA ALA A 871 -2.81 -12.66 26.47
C ALA A 871 -2.34 -12.61 25.01
N TYR A 872 -3.17 -12.05 24.13
CA TYR A 872 -2.89 -11.90 22.70
C TYR A 872 -3.29 -10.52 22.19
N LEU A 873 -2.30 -9.75 21.74
CA LEU A 873 -2.44 -8.43 21.11
C LEU A 873 -1.35 -8.28 20.03
N SER A 874 -1.75 -8.01 18.79
CA SER A 874 -0.88 -8.08 17.60
C SER A 874 -0.74 -6.72 16.89
N ASP A 875 -0.27 -6.77 15.63
CA ASP A 875 0.08 -5.68 14.72
C ASP A 875 -0.89 -4.50 14.68
N GLU A 876 -2.20 -4.75 14.86
CA GLU A 876 -3.27 -3.75 14.76
C GLU A 876 -3.17 -2.66 15.82
N VAL A 877 -2.64 -3.02 16.99
CA VAL A 877 -2.58 -2.15 18.18
C VAL A 877 -1.15 -1.94 18.69
N ALA A 878 -0.18 -2.63 18.09
CA ALA A 878 1.24 -2.48 18.39
C ALA A 878 1.71 -1.04 18.24
N ASP A 879 2.54 -0.60 19.19
CA ASP A 879 3.15 0.71 19.25
C ASP A 879 2.19 1.91 19.32
N SER A 880 0.91 1.70 19.64
CA SER A 880 -0.08 2.78 19.77
C SER A 880 -0.22 3.30 21.21
N PHE A 881 -1.46 3.46 21.71
CA PHE A 881 -1.78 4.07 23.00
C PHE A 881 -1.62 3.14 24.20
N ASP A 882 -1.47 1.84 23.97
CA ASP A 882 -1.13 0.88 25.00
C ASP A 882 0.39 0.79 25.15
N PRO A 883 0.97 1.22 26.29
CA PRO A 883 2.42 1.11 26.50
C PRO A 883 2.89 -0.34 26.63
N ASP A 884 1.98 -1.28 26.86
CA ASP A 884 2.25 -2.70 27.11
C ASP A 884 2.13 -3.59 25.85
N ILE A 885 1.80 -3.00 24.71
CA ILE A 885 1.78 -3.66 23.40
C ILE A 885 2.79 -2.93 22.51
N ALA A 886 4.07 -3.15 22.77
CA ALA A 886 5.12 -2.40 22.12
C ALA A 886 6.19 -3.35 21.61
N ARG A 887 6.72 -3.08 20.42
CA ARG A 887 7.83 -3.88 19.88
C ARG A 887 9.11 -3.47 20.58
N PHE A 888 10.10 -4.37 20.67
CA PHE A 888 11.41 -4.08 21.26
C PHE A 888 11.36 -3.69 22.74
N ASP A 889 10.39 -4.25 23.47
CA ASP A 889 10.33 -4.23 24.92
C ASP A 889 10.49 -5.64 25.52
N ILE A 890 10.82 -5.71 26.80
CA ILE A 890 10.77 -6.96 27.56
C ILE A 890 10.58 -6.70 29.04
N GLY A 891 9.76 -7.53 29.67
CA GLY A 891 9.53 -7.52 31.10
C GLY A 891 8.13 -7.06 31.48
N LYS A 892 7.62 -7.66 32.56
CA LYS A 892 6.32 -7.39 33.16
C LYS A 892 6.08 -5.92 33.51
N ASP A 893 7.16 -5.22 33.87
CA ASP A 893 7.19 -3.77 34.05
C ASP A 893 8.13 -3.19 32.99
N ASN A 894 7.57 -2.84 31.83
CA ASN A 894 8.34 -2.28 30.72
C ASN A 894 9.00 -0.95 31.12
N LEU A 895 8.34 -0.11 31.94
CA LEU A 895 8.96 1.14 32.40
C LEU A 895 10.24 0.89 33.22
N ALA A 896 10.26 -0.16 34.05
CA ALA A 896 11.47 -0.59 34.74
C ALA A 896 12.57 -1.06 33.77
N PHE A 897 12.22 -1.81 32.72
CA PHE A 897 13.16 -2.21 31.68
C PHE A 897 13.78 -0.99 31.00
N GLN A 898 12.97 -0.04 30.53
CA GLN A 898 13.45 1.18 29.87
C GLN A 898 14.38 2.00 30.77
N LYS A 899 14.05 2.09 32.07
CA LYS A 899 14.92 2.75 33.06
C LYS A 899 16.29 2.08 33.16
N GLU A 900 16.35 0.75 33.24
CA GLU A 900 17.62 0.03 33.29
C GLU A 900 18.38 0.11 31.96
N THR A 901 17.68 0.12 30.81
CA THR A 901 18.27 0.40 29.49
C THR A 901 18.93 1.78 29.43
N MET A 902 18.25 2.84 29.89
CA MET A 902 18.81 4.20 29.94
C MET A 902 20.05 4.27 30.84
N LYS A 903 20.01 3.60 32.00
CA LYS A 903 21.17 3.55 32.91
C LYS A 903 22.34 2.81 32.29
N LEU A 904 22.11 1.66 31.66
CA LEU A 904 23.15 0.88 31.00
C LEU A 904 23.76 1.66 29.84
N ALA A 905 22.93 2.23 28.95
CA ALA A 905 23.39 3.07 27.85
C ALA A 905 24.22 4.26 28.35
N ARG A 906 23.77 4.96 29.39
CA ARG A 906 24.53 6.05 30.03
C ARG A 906 25.85 5.55 30.62
N LYS A 907 25.87 4.40 31.30
CA LYS A 907 27.09 3.82 31.88
C LYS A 907 28.11 3.49 30.78
N LEU A 908 27.66 2.79 29.72
CA LEU A 908 28.50 2.42 28.59
C LEU A 908 29.05 3.66 27.87
N LEU A 909 28.23 4.69 27.71
CA LEU A 909 28.63 5.97 27.12
C LEU A 909 29.75 6.63 27.94
N MET A 910 29.65 6.63 29.26
CA MET A 910 30.70 7.18 30.13
C MET A 910 31.99 6.34 30.15
N SER A 911 31.93 5.06 29.77
CA SER A 911 33.11 4.19 29.67
C SER A 911 33.74 4.15 28.28
N LEU A 912 33.15 4.79 27.27
CA LEU A 912 33.58 4.70 25.88
C LEU A 912 35.08 4.99 25.64
N PRO A 913 35.74 5.94 26.35
CA PRO A 913 37.18 6.21 26.23
C PRO A 913 38.09 5.02 26.57
N GLN A 914 37.61 4.06 27.37
CA GLN A 914 38.37 2.86 27.71
C GLN A 914 38.53 1.89 26.53
N ARG A 915 37.84 2.18 25.42
CA ARG A 915 37.73 1.33 24.22
C ARG A 915 38.08 2.12 22.97
N GLU A 916 38.94 3.12 23.15
CA GLU A 916 39.42 3.94 22.04
C GLU A 916 40.16 3.09 21.01
N PRO A 917 40.02 3.44 19.72
CA PRO A 917 40.78 2.79 18.66
C PRO A 917 42.28 2.88 18.96
N LYS A 918 42.99 1.80 18.67
CA LYS A 918 44.46 1.71 18.84
C LYS A 918 45.17 2.59 17.81
N ASN A 919 46.47 2.77 17.99
CA ASN A 919 47.31 3.47 17.02
C ASN A 919 47.14 2.87 15.61
N GLY A 920 46.68 3.70 14.66
CA GLY A 920 46.42 3.29 13.27
C GLY A 920 44.98 2.84 12.99
N GLU A 921 44.12 2.71 13.99
CA GLU A 921 42.69 2.42 13.85
C GLU A 921 41.86 3.73 13.71
N SER A 922 40.67 3.64 13.11
CA SER A 922 39.81 4.80 12.82
C SER A 922 39.03 5.25 14.05
N TYR A 923 38.92 6.57 14.26
CA TYR A 923 37.99 7.16 15.22
C TYR A 923 36.51 6.95 14.87
N TYR A 924 36.20 6.43 13.67
CA TYR A 924 34.83 6.10 13.28
C TYR A 924 34.18 5.03 14.19
N ASP A 925 34.94 4.04 14.66
CA ASP A 925 34.42 3.02 15.60
C ASP A 925 33.87 3.68 16.89
N PHE A 926 34.56 4.72 17.37
CA PHE A 926 34.10 5.52 18.51
C PHE A 926 32.79 6.25 18.18
N THR A 927 32.67 6.85 16.99
CA THR A 927 31.44 7.50 16.50
C THR A 927 30.27 6.51 16.41
N ARG A 928 30.49 5.32 15.83
CA ARG A 928 29.46 4.26 15.73
C ARG A 928 28.94 3.91 17.11
N ASP A 929 29.85 3.60 18.03
CA ASP A 929 29.49 3.15 19.36
C ASP A 929 28.80 4.26 20.16
N PHE A 930 29.26 5.50 20.04
CA PHE A 930 28.60 6.68 20.61
C PHE A 930 27.16 6.83 20.13
N ASN A 931 26.92 6.73 18.80
CA ASN A 931 25.60 6.88 18.20
C ASN A 931 24.65 5.75 18.60
N LEU A 932 25.12 4.49 18.67
CA LEU A 932 24.31 3.37 19.14
C LEU A 932 23.82 3.59 20.57
N LEU A 933 24.72 3.99 21.47
CA LEU A 933 24.37 4.21 22.88
C LEU A 933 23.40 5.38 23.04
N LEU A 934 23.58 6.45 22.26
CA LEU A 934 22.65 7.57 22.24
C LEU A 934 21.29 7.16 21.66
N ARG A 935 21.23 6.26 20.67
CA ARG A 935 19.99 5.68 20.15
C ARG A 935 19.22 4.94 21.24
N TYR A 936 19.85 3.99 21.93
CA TYR A 936 19.21 3.22 23.01
C TYR A 936 18.69 4.12 24.13
N TYR A 937 19.48 5.13 24.49
CA TYR A 937 19.05 6.14 25.46
C TYR A 937 17.80 6.91 24.99
N SER A 938 17.81 7.35 23.73
CA SER A 938 16.74 8.15 23.14
C SER A 938 15.45 7.34 22.92
N GLY A 939 15.59 6.09 22.46
CA GLY A 939 14.47 5.16 22.27
C GLY A 939 13.79 4.85 23.61
N ALA A 940 14.54 4.52 24.65
CA ALA A 940 13.98 4.26 25.97
C ALA A 940 13.26 5.49 26.58
N ALA A 941 13.76 6.71 26.31
CA ALA A 941 13.04 7.93 26.65
C ALA A 941 11.72 8.07 25.85
N GLY A 942 11.74 7.71 24.56
CA GLY A 942 10.55 7.62 23.73
C GLY A 942 9.48 6.69 24.33
N PHE A 943 9.87 5.47 24.72
CA PHE A 943 8.97 4.49 25.35
C PHE A 943 8.32 5.04 26.62
N ALA A 944 9.08 5.71 27.48
CA ALA A 944 8.55 6.27 28.72
C ALA A 944 7.40 7.26 28.46
N THR A 945 7.38 7.96 27.32
CA THR A 945 6.26 8.87 26.98
C THR A 945 4.94 8.15 26.69
N ARG A 946 4.97 6.87 26.30
CA ARG A 946 3.78 6.06 25.99
C ARG A 946 2.89 5.83 27.22
N PHE A 947 3.48 5.82 28.41
CA PHE A 947 2.75 5.64 29.67
C PHE A 947 1.90 6.85 30.04
N ILE A 948 2.30 8.06 29.64
CA ILE A 948 1.52 9.27 29.91
C ILE A 948 0.23 9.21 29.09
N GLY A 949 -0.93 9.35 29.74
CA GLY A 949 -2.22 9.19 29.06
C GLY A 949 -2.47 7.81 28.43
N GLY A 950 -1.63 6.81 28.71
CA GLY A 950 -1.74 5.47 28.13
C GLY A 950 -2.97 4.70 28.63
N GLN A 951 -3.39 3.69 27.86
CA GLN A 951 -4.51 2.82 28.20
C GLN A 951 -4.18 1.36 27.87
N ASN A 952 -4.52 0.43 28.75
CA ASN A 952 -4.29 -0.99 28.57
C ASN A 952 -5.50 -1.69 27.93
N LEU A 953 -5.26 -2.47 26.88
CA LEU A 953 -6.26 -3.26 26.18
C LEU A 953 -6.38 -4.69 26.73
N SER A 954 -7.57 -5.26 26.60
CA SER A 954 -7.83 -6.67 26.85
C SER A 954 -8.83 -7.23 25.85
N HIS A 955 -8.54 -8.42 25.32
CA HIS A 955 -9.47 -9.22 24.51
C HIS A 955 -10.29 -10.23 25.33
N THR A 956 -10.21 -10.19 26.67
CA THR A 956 -11.04 -11.05 27.51
C THR A 956 -12.53 -10.71 27.35
N ASN A 957 -13.35 -11.74 27.19
CA ASN A 957 -14.80 -11.61 27.18
C ASN A 957 -15.38 -11.72 28.59
N LYS A 958 -16.63 -11.26 28.76
CA LYS A 958 -17.36 -11.43 30.00
C LYS A 958 -17.46 -12.92 30.38
N GLY A 959 -17.04 -13.26 31.60
CA GLY A 959 -17.00 -14.62 32.12
C GLY A 959 -15.72 -15.41 31.79
N ASP A 960 -14.77 -14.82 31.08
CA ASP A 960 -13.45 -15.44 30.87
C ASP A 960 -12.64 -15.49 32.17
N MET A 961 -11.73 -16.45 32.26
CA MET A 961 -10.83 -16.58 33.40
C MET A 961 -9.85 -15.40 33.42
N GLY A 962 -9.85 -14.66 34.52
CA GLY A 962 -9.03 -13.45 34.63
C GLY A 962 -9.56 -12.29 33.77
N GLU A 963 -10.88 -12.21 33.57
CA GLU A 963 -11.57 -11.10 32.92
C GLU A 963 -11.01 -9.74 33.38
N LYS A 964 -10.67 -8.89 32.39
CA LYS A 964 -10.25 -7.51 32.59
C LYS A 964 -11.17 -6.58 31.81
N PRO A 965 -11.29 -5.29 32.20
CA PRO A 965 -11.91 -4.29 31.36
C PRO A 965 -11.29 -4.30 29.96
N ALA A 966 -12.13 -4.16 28.92
CA ALA A 966 -11.65 -4.11 27.54
C ALA A 966 -10.61 -2.98 27.32
N ILE A 967 -10.79 -1.86 28.04
CA ILE A 967 -9.84 -0.76 28.13
C ILE A 967 -9.74 -0.32 29.59
N ALA A 968 -8.52 -0.30 30.14
CA ALA A 968 -8.21 0.26 31.45
C ALA A 968 -7.23 1.43 31.31
N THR A 969 -7.23 2.39 32.23
CA THR A 969 -6.23 3.46 32.22
C THR A 969 -4.93 2.99 32.86
N VAL A 970 -3.79 3.45 32.36
CA VAL A 970 -2.51 3.25 33.06
C VAL A 970 -2.59 3.94 34.42
N SER A 971 -2.15 3.25 35.48
CA SER A 971 -2.31 3.75 36.85
C SER A 971 -1.66 5.14 37.04
N PRO A 972 -2.26 6.05 37.84
CA PRO A 972 -1.68 7.36 38.09
C PRO A 972 -0.23 7.30 38.60
N ASN A 973 0.11 6.30 39.42
CA ASN A 973 1.46 6.13 39.95
C ASN A 973 2.47 5.77 38.85
N THR A 974 2.12 4.85 37.94
CA THR A 974 2.96 4.50 36.79
C THR A 974 3.18 5.71 35.88
N GLN A 975 2.15 6.52 35.64
CA GLN A 975 2.30 7.76 34.85
C GLN A 975 3.25 8.76 35.53
N ARG A 976 3.16 8.94 36.86
CA ARG A 976 4.09 9.80 37.61
C ARG A 976 5.52 9.27 37.57
N GLN A 977 5.71 7.95 37.67
CA GLN A 977 7.03 7.32 37.54
C GLN A 977 7.61 7.54 36.14
N ALA A 978 6.80 7.40 35.10
CA ALA A 978 7.23 7.65 33.72
C ALA A 978 7.64 9.12 33.52
N LEU A 979 6.84 10.06 34.03
CA LEU A 979 7.18 11.48 33.96
C LEU A 979 8.45 11.80 34.77
N SER A 980 8.63 11.18 35.93
CA SER A 980 9.84 11.32 36.75
C SER A 980 11.08 10.79 36.05
N LEU A 981 10.95 9.71 35.28
CA LEU A 981 12.05 9.19 34.46
C LEU A 981 12.47 10.23 33.40
N LEU A 982 11.51 10.83 32.71
CA LEU A 982 11.76 11.87 31.70
C LEU A 982 12.36 13.13 32.32
N THR A 983 11.85 13.61 33.46
CA THR A 983 12.42 14.79 34.11
C THR A 983 13.82 14.55 34.65
N THR A 984 14.14 13.33 35.09
CA THR A 984 15.47 12.97 35.60
C THR A 984 16.49 12.76 34.49
N TYR A 985 16.12 12.03 33.43
CA TYR A 985 17.05 11.57 32.41
C TYR A 985 16.96 12.36 31.10
N LEU A 986 16.02 13.28 30.93
CA LEU A 986 15.94 14.07 29.71
C LEU A 986 15.89 15.57 29.95
N PHE A 987 15.09 16.01 30.94
CA PHE A 987 14.89 17.42 31.23
C PHE A 987 15.68 17.94 32.43
N ALA A 988 16.53 17.13 33.08
CA ALA A 988 17.42 17.62 34.13
C ALA A 988 18.67 18.29 33.55
N PRO A 989 19.28 19.27 34.23
CA PRO A 989 20.56 19.86 33.81
C PRO A 989 21.69 18.85 33.59
N ASN A 990 21.72 17.76 34.36
CA ASN A 990 22.74 16.71 34.31
C ASN A 990 22.23 15.38 33.70
N ALA A 991 21.18 15.45 32.87
CA ALA A 991 20.56 14.30 32.21
C ALA A 991 21.57 13.48 31.38
N LEU A 992 22.34 14.14 30.51
CA LEU A 992 23.36 13.55 29.64
C LEU A 992 24.72 14.26 29.82
N PRO A 993 25.54 13.88 30.81
CA PRO A 993 26.81 14.54 31.10
C PRO A 993 27.93 14.06 30.16
N VAL A 994 27.76 14.20 28.85
CA VAL A 994 28.79 13.80 27.87
C VAL A 994 30.01 14.74 27.99
N PRO A 995 31.23 14.22 28.27
CA PRO A 995 32.41 15.06 28.41
C PRO A 995 32.74 15.79 27.09
N PRO A 996 33.13 17.08 27.13
CA PRO A 996 33.51 17.83 25.92
C PRO A 996 34.61 17.17 25.09
N SER A 997 35.51 16.41 25.73
CA SER A 997 36.59 15.67 25.08
C SER A 997 36.12 14.57 24.12
N TYR A 998 34.85 14.15 24.20
CA TYR A 998 34.29 13.16 23.28
C TYR A 998 34.01 13.77 21.92
N TYR A 999 33.58 15.03 21.87
CA TYR A 999 33.16 15.68 20.63
C TYR A 999 34.31 15.82 19.62
N GLY A 1000 35.54 16.02 20.10
CA GLY A 1000 36.73 16.03 19.25
C GLY A 1000 37.14 14.67 18.70
N LYS A 1001 36.51 13.57 19.15
CA LYS A 1001 36.77 12.19 18.70
C LYS A 1001 35.74 11.69 17.70
N LEU A 1002 34.70 12.47 17.42
CA LEU A 1002 33.66 12.10 16.47
C LEU A 1002 34.20 12.34 15.06
N ALA A 1003 34.37 11.26 14.30
CA ALA A 1003 34.85 11.25 12.92
C ALA A 1003 33.77 10.72 11.96
N SER A 1004 33.81 11.20 10.71
CA SER A 1004 33.03 10.65 9.59
C SER A 1004 33.63 9.32 9.12
N ASP A 1005 32.81 8.49 8.48
CA ASP A 1005 33.29 7.28 7.82
C ASP A 1005 34.16 7.66 6.61
N ALA A 1006 35.30 6.96 6.44
CA ALA A 1006 36.18 7.13 5.28
C ALA A 1006 35.70 6.32 4.06
N SER A 1007 34.66 5.50 4.21
CA SER A 1007 34.07 4.71 3.13
C SER A 1007 33.54 5.59 2.00
N PRO A 1008 33.88 5.31 0.72
CA PRO A 1008 33.31 6.03 -0.42
C PRO A 1008 31.81 5.76 -0.63
N PHE A 1009 31.25 4.78 0.09
CA PHE A 1009 29.83 4.47 0.12
C PHE A 1009 29.11 5.15 1.30
N ALA A 1010 29.83 5.98 2.06
CA ALA A 1010 29.26 6.79 3.11
C ALA A 1010 28.51 8.00 2.54
N PHE A 1011 27.22 8.12 2.86
CA PHE A 1011 26.43 9.27 2.44
C PHE A 1011 26.52 10.36 3.51
N GLY A 1012 27.27 11.43 3.20
CA GLY A 1012 27.31 12.67 3.97
C GLY A 1012 28.53 12.81 4.88
N ALA A 1013 29.30 13.88 4.66
CA ALA A 1013 30.19 14.42 5.69
C ALA A 1013 29.35 15.27 6.63
N ASP A 1014 28.83 14.66 7.70
CA ASP A 1014 28.01 15.40 8.66
C ASP A 1014 28.90 16.29 9.54
N GLU A 1015 28.60 17.59 9.56
CA GLU A 1015 28.95 18.43 10.69
C GLU A 1015 28.33 17.83 11.96
N VAL A 1016 29.15 17.50 12.95
CA VAL A 1016 28.69 16.85 14.18
C VAL A 1016 28.13 17.91 15.15
N ALA A 1017 26.98 18.50 14.78
CA ALA A 1017 26.26 19.50 15.57
C ALA A 1017 25.57 18.86 16.79
N MET A 1018 26.36 18.41 17.77
CA MET A 1018 25.87 17.66 18.94
C MET A 1018 24.88 18.42 19.80
N LEU A 1019 25.03 19.74 19.89
CA LEU A 1019 24.06 20.60 20.57
C LEU A 1019 22.66 20.45 19.95
N ASP A 1020 22.56 20.46 18.61
CA ASP A 1020 21.30 20.34 17.91
C ASP A 1020 20.73 18.93 18.00
N ARG A 1021 21.57 17.91 17.86
CA ARG A 1021 21.17 16.49 18.01
C ARG A 1021 20.55 16.20 19.39
N LEU A 1022 21.18 16.70 20.46
CA LEU A 1022 20.65 16.56 21.83
C LEU A 1022 19.39 17.41 22.05
N SER A 1023 19.35 18.61 21.46
CA SER A 1023 18.17 19.48 21.53
C SER A 1023 16.95 18.86 20.85
N ILE A 1024 17.13 18.14 19.73
CA ILE A 1024 16.04 17.46 19.01
C ILE A 1024 15.36 16.43 19.93
N LEU A 1025 16.12 15.66 20.70
CA LEU A 1025 15.56 14.67 21.64
C LEU A 1025 14.62 15.32 22.67
N GLN A 1026 15.09 16.41 23.29
CA GLN A 1026 14.31 17.18 24.26
C GLN A 1026 13.06 17.82 23.64
N LYS A 1027 13.19 18.38 22.43
CA LYS A 1027 12.08 18.97 21.68
C LYS A 1027 11.04 17.91 21.31
N SER A 1028 11.45 16.74 20.82
CA SER A 1028 10.56 15.63 20.47
C SER A 1028 9.75 15.13 21.67
N ALA A 1029 10.37 15.03 22.85
CA ALA A 1029 9.66 14.67 24.07
C ALA A 1029 8.62 15.72 24.49
N LEU A 1030 8.95 17.01 24.44
CA LEU A 1030 7.98 18.08 24.69
C LEU A 1030 6.83 18.04 23.68
N THR A 1031 7.13 17.85 22.40
CA THR A 1031 6.11 17.72 21.35
C THR A 1031 5.17 16.55 21.61
N ARG A 1032 5.68 15.37 22.00
CA ARG A 1032 4.85 14.19 22.30
C ARG A 1032 4.00 14.38 23.56
N LEU A 1033 4.62 14.80 24.66
CA LEU A 1033 3.94 15.00 25.96
C LEU A 1033 2.81 16.01 25.86
N PHE A 1034 3.00 17.07 25.07
CA PHE A 1034 2.00 18.10 24.87
C PHE A 1034 1.28 18.03 23.52
N SER A 1035 1.29 16.87 22.85
CA SER A 1035 0.51 16.68 21.61
C SER A 1035 -0.99 16.73 21.90
N SER A 1036 -1.80 17.15 20.91
CA SER A 1036 -3.27 17.24 21.08
C SER A 1036 -3.88 15.90 21.52
N THR A 1037 -3.45 14.81 20.88
CA THR A 1037 -3.85 13.44 21.25
C THR A 1037 -3.47 13.09 22.69
N MET A 1038 -2.23 13.38 23.11
CA MET A 1038 -1.78 13.09 24.46
C MET A 1038 -2.58 13.86 25.52
N LEU A 1039 -2.75 15.17 25.32
CA LEU A 1039 -3.47 16.04 26.24
C LEU A 1039 -4.96 15.63 26.34
N LYS A 1040 -5.59 15.29 25.22
CA LYS A 1040 -6.95 14.73 25.20
C LYS A 1040 -7.03 13.42 25.98
N ARG A 1041 -6.06 12.51 25.82
CA ARG A 1041 -6.05 11.24 26.59
C ARG A 1041 -5.88 11.48 28.09
N VAL A 1042 -4.98 12.36 28.51
CA VAL A 1042 -4.82 12.70 29.93
C VAL A 1042 -6.12 13.25 30.51
N ALA A 1043 -6.75 14.22 29.85
CA ALA A 1043 -8.04 14.77 30.28
C ALA A 1043 -9.16 13.71 30.34
N ASN A 1044 -9.25 12.84 29.32
CA ASN A 1044 -10.24 11.75 29.31
C ASN A 1044 -9.98 10.70 30.39
N ASN A 1045 -8.71 10.37 30.67
CA ASN A 1045 -8.36 9.44 31.73
C ASN A 1045 -8.65 10.04 33.12
N GLU A 1046 -8.45 11.34 33.30
CA GLU A 1046 -8.85 12.08 34.50
C GLU A 1046 -10.37 12.03 34.70
N PHE A 1047 -11.16 12.26 33.65
CA PHE A 1047 -12.63 12.16 33.70
C PHE A 1047 -13.12 10.75 34.06
N LYS A 1048 -12.43 9.70 33.60
CA LYS A 1048 -12.77 8.29 33.87
C LYS A 1048 -12.28 7.78 35.23
N ALA A 1049 -11.46 8.54 35.95
CA ALA A 1049 -10.83 8.05 37.16
C ALA A 1049 -11.86 7.73 38.26
N ALA A 1050 -11.70 6.59 38.93
CA ALA A 1050 -12.57 6.21 40.03
C ALA A 1050 -12.42 7.19 41.21
N ALA A 1051 -13.52 7.46 41.93
CA ALA A 1051 -13.58 8.46 43.00
C ALA A 1051 -12.57 8.31 44.16
N LYS A 1052 -11.89 7.15 44.27
CA LYS A 1052 -10.90 6.85 45.32
C LYS A 1052 -9.44 7.03 44.89
N GLU A 1053 -9.16 7.25 43.61
CA GLU A 1053 -7.79 7.45 43.12
C GLU A 1053 -7.50 8.94 42.89
N LYS A 1054 -6.27 9.39 43.17
CA LYS A 1054 -5.81 10.72 42.76
C LYS A 1054 -5.31 10.63 41.31
N PRO A 1055 -6.09 11.10 40.31
CA PRO A 1055 -5.73 10.93 38.91
C PRO A 1055 -4.40 11.63 38.56
N PHE A 1056 -3.79 11.18 37.47
CA PHE A 1056 -2.76 11.95 36.79
C PHE A 1056 -3.46 13.02 35.96
N THR A 1057 -3.18 14.30 36.25
CA THR A 1057 -3.97 15.43 35.73
C THR A 1057 -3.16 16.31 34.79
N LEU A 1058 -3.85 17.09 33.96
CA LEU A 1058 -3.19 18.10 33.12
C LEU A 1058 -2.34 19.09 33.95
N PRO A 1059 -2.84 19.68 35.07
CA PRO A 1059 -2.00 20.54 35.91
C PRO A 1059 -0.73 19.86 36.44
N TYR A 1060 -0.80 18.58 36.82
CA TYR A 1060 0.37 17.86 37.29
C TYR A 1060 1.43 17.73 36.19
N LEU A 1061 1.02 17.40 34.96
CA LEU A 1061 1.89 17.32 33.79
C LEU A 1061 2.58 18.66 33.51
N PHE A 1062 1.79 19.75 33.39
CA PHE A 1062 2.31 21.09 33.10
C PHE A 1062 3.32 21.55 34.16
N ASN A 1063 2.93 21.48 35.44
CA ASN A 1063 3.76 21.96 36.56
C ASN A 1063 5.07 21.16 36.69
N THR A 1064 5.00 19.84 36.54
CA THR A 1064 6.17 18.96 36.70
C THR A 1064 7.19 19.17 35.57
N VAL A 1065 6.72 19.30 34.32
CA VAL A 1065 7.60 19.58 33.19
C VAL A 1065 8.18 21.00 33.29
N SER A 1066 7.35 22.01 33.58
CA SER A 1066 7.80 23.40 33.75
C SER A 1066 8.91 23.50 34.82
N GLY A 1067 8.69 22.88 35.99
CA GLY A 1067 9.67 22.88 37.07
C GLY A 1067 11.03 22.26 36.68
N SER A 1068 11.03 21.23 35.84
CA SER A 1068 12.25 20.61 35.35
C SER A 1068 12.94 21.43 34.25
N VAL A 1069 12.18 22.02 33.33
CA VAL A 1069 12.70 22.84 32.23
C VAL A 1069 13.35 24.13 32.75
N TRP A 1070 12.78 24.72 33.81
CA TRP A 1070 13.21 25.99 34.38
C TRP A 1070 13.95 25.85 35.72
N ALA A 1071 14.62 24.73 35.95
CA ALA A 1071 15.32 24.42 37.20
C ALA A 1071 16.38 25.48 37.62
N GLU A 1072 16.91 26.22 36.66
CA GLU A 1072 17.92 27.27 36.86
C GLU A 1072 17.36 28.54 37.52
N ILE A 1073 16.05 28.81 37.37
CA ILE A 1073 15.40 29.97 37.99
C ILE A 1073 15.47 29.93 39.52
N PRO A 1074 14.99 28.86 40.21
CA PRO A 1074 15.11 28.78 41.66
C PRO A 1074 16.56 28.60 42.12
N ALA A 1075 17.41 27.96 41.31
CA ALA A 1075 18.83 27.79 41.61
C ALA A 1075 19.66 29.09 41.45
N LYS A 1076 19.11 30.11 40.79
CA LYS A 1076 19.81 31.37 40.46
C LYS A 1076 21.14 31.14 39.72
N SER A 1077 21.17 30.11 38.87
CA SER A 1077 22.36 29.69 38.13
C SER A 1077 22.31 30.12 36.67
N ASN A 1078 23.47 30.16 36.01
CA ASN A 1078 23.56 30.38 34.56
C ASN A 1078 22.89 29.23 33.80
N VAL A 1079 22.31 29.54 32.65
CA VAL A 1079 21.66 28.57 31.75
C VAL A 1079 22.59 28.27 30.59
N ASP A 1080 23.05 27.03 30.45
CA ASP A 1080 23.92 26.62 29.33
C ASP A 1080 23.17 26.53 27.99
N ALA A 1081 23.91 26.30 26.90
CA ALA A 1081 23.35 26.31 25.54
C ALA A 1081 22.23 25.26 25.31
N LEU A 1082 22.40 24.04 25.82
CA LEU A 1082 21.41 22.96 25.64
C LEU A 1082 20.14 23.28 26.44
N ARG A 1083 20.32 23.79 27.66
CA ARG A 1083 19.22 24.23 28.53
C ARG A 1083 18.44 25.40 27.96
N ARG A 1084 19.12 26.37 27.35
CA ARG A 1084 18.45 27.47 26.62
C ARG A 1084 17.59 26.94 25.48
N ASN A 1085 18.06 25.95 24.71
CA ASN A 1085 17.28 25.36 23.62
C ASN A 1085 16.03 24.63 24.14
N LEU A 1086 16.15 23.85 25.22
CA LEU A 1086 14.99 23.23 25.88
C LEU A 1086 13.95 24.26 26.34
N GLN A 1087 14.41 25.32 27.00
CA GLN A 1087 13.54 26.39 27.51
C GLN A 1087 12.81 27.13 26.37
N ARG A 1088 13.50 27.42 25.25
CA ARG A 1088 12.85 28.00 24.05
C ARG A 1088 11.81 27.06 23.46
N ALA A 1089 12.15 25.78 23.29
CA ALA A 1089 11.22 24.79 22.76
C ALA A 1089 9.98 24.64 23.65
N TYR A 1090 10.12 24.76 24.97
CA TYR A 1090 8.98 24.78 25.89
C TYR A 1090 8.09 26.00 25.72
N VAL A 1091 8.66 27.21 25.65
CA VAL A 1091 7.90 28.45 25.40
C VAL A 1091 7.15 28.38 24.07
N GLU A 1092 7.84 27.95 23.02
CA GLU A 1092 7.24 27.75 21.69
C GLU A 1092 6.08 26.76 21.76
N ARG A 1093 6.26 25.63 22.47
CA ARG A 1093 5.19 24.64 22.61
C ARG A 1093 3.98 25.17 23.39
N MET A 1094 4.20 25.93 24.46
CA MET A 1094 3.11 26.55 25.22
C MET A 1094 2.39 27.60 24.38
N ALA A 1095 3.12 28.39 23.59
CA ALA A 1095 2.53 29.36 22.67
C ALA A 1095 1.68 28.69 21.60
N ASP A 1096 2.16 27.61 21.00
CA ASP A 1096 1.40 26.81 20.03
C ASP A 1096 0.08 26.32 20.61
N ILE A 1097 0.11 25.74 21.82
CA ILE A 1097 -1.09 25.22 22.49
C ILE A 1097 -2.06 26.34 22.85
N ALA A 1098 -1.55 27.49 23.29
CA ALA A 1098 -2.35 28.65 23.65
C ALA A 1098 -3.08 29.24 22.43
N LEU A 1099 -2.44 29.26 21.26
CA LEU A 1099 -2.95 29.91 20.05
C LEU A 1099 -3.72 28.98 19.09
N GLN A 1100 -3.46 27.68 19.07
CA GLN A 1100 -4.07 26.75 18.10
C GLN A 1100 -5.48 26.29 18.48
N GLY A 1101 -6.37 26.19 17.48
CA GLY A 1101 -7.65 25.49 17.60
C GLY A 1101 -7.49 23.96 17.55
N GLY A 1102 -8.41 23.20 18.17
CA GLY A 1102 -8.43 21.72 18.11
C GLY A 1102 -7.64 20.99 19.21
N VAL A 1103 -6.98 21.73 20.11
CA VAL A 1103 -6.45 21.21 21.38
C VAL A 1103 -7.57 21.22 22.44
N ASN A 1104 -7.48 20.35 23.46
CA ASN A 1104 -8.42 20.36 24.59
C ASN A 1104 -8.42 21.74 25.29
N ALA A 1105 -9.61 22.27 25.59
CA ALA A 1105 -9.80 23.63 26.12
C ALA A 1105 -9.10 23.85 27.47
N ASP A 1106 -9.09 22.85 28.36
CA ASP A 1106 -8.39 22.94 29.64
C ASP A 1106 -6.87 23.01 29.45
N ALA A 1107 -6.33 22.24 28.49
CA ALA A 1107 -4.91 22.32 28.14
C ALA A 1107 -4.53 23.68 27.53
N GLN A 1108 -5.41 24.27 26.69
CA GLN A 1108 -5.22 25.61 26.15
C GLN A 1108 -5.23 26.67 27.28
N MET A 1109 -6.20 26.58 28.19
CA MET A 1109 -6.28 27.44 29.39
C MET A 1109 -5.00 27.32 30.24
N LEU A 1110 -4.52 26.11 30.48
CA LEU A 1110 -3.30 25.87 31.26
C LEU A 1110 -2.06 26.41 30.56
N ALA A 1111 -1.97 26.34 29.24
CA ALA A 1111 -0.87 26.95 28.48
C ALA A 1111 -0.89 28.48 28.60
N TRP A 1112 -2.07 29.12 28.50
CA TRP A 1112 -2.22 30.56 28.77
C TRP A 1112 -1.77 30.93 30.18
N ASN A 1113 -2.17 30.15 31.18
CA ASN A 1113 -1.79 30.36 32.57
C ASN A 1113 -0.27 30.19 32.79
N GLU A 1114 0.33 29.18 32.16
CA GLU A 1114 1.76 28.92 32.22
C GLU A 1114 2.58 30.07 31.62
N LEU A 1115 2.19 30.57 30.44
CA LEU A 1115 2.85 31.71 29.79
C LEU A 1115 2.79 32.97 30.69
N ARG A 1116 1.64 33.25 31.30
CA ARG A 1116 1.51 34.36 32.28
C ARG A 1116 2.40 34.17 33.49
N THR A 1117 2.46 32.94 34.02
CA THR A 1117 3.30 32.59 35.16
C THR A 1117 4.79 32.75 34.83
N MET A 1118 5.22 32.30 33.65
CA MET A 1118 6.59 32.44 33.17
C MET A 1118 6.97 33.89 32.92
N LYS A 1119 6.07 34.73 32.38
CA LYS A 1119 6.30 36.18 32.24
C LYS A 1119 6.77 36.81 33.55
N THR A 1120 6.06 36.50 34.64
CA THR A 1120 6.39 36.99 35.99
C THR A 1120 7.73 36.43 36.48
N LYS A 1121 7.94 35.11 36.39
CA LYS A 1121 9.17 34.48 36.88
C LYS A 1121 10.42 34.96 36.13
N LEU A 1122 10.35 35.08 34.80
CA LEU A 1122 11.48 35.54 33.97
C LEU A 1122 11.81 37.01 34.18
N THR A 1123 10.78 37.85 34.41
CA THR A 1123 10.98 39.26 34.75
C THR A 1123 11.76 39.43 36.05
N ALA A 1124 11.50 38.59 37.06
CA ALA A 1124 12.27 38.58 38.30
C ALA A 1124 13.67 37.96 38.09
N ALA A 1125 13.76 36.83 37.37
CA ALA A 1125 15.00 36.07 37.21
C ALA A 1125 16.08 36.84 36.42
N LYS A 1126 15.71 37.60 35.38
CA LYS A 1126 16.68 38.37 34.57
C LYS A 1126 17.42 39.46 35.36
N SER A 1127 16.85 39.89 36.49
CA SER A 1127 17.41 40.93 37.36
C SER A 1127 18.44 40.40 38.36
N VAL A 1128 18.70 39.08 38.40
CA VAL A 1128 19.70 38.48 39.28
C VAL A 1128 21.11 38.92 38.85
N PRO A 1129 21.89 39.61 39.71
CA PRO A 1129 23.16 40.20 39.30
C PRO A 1129 24.21 39.17 38.85
N THR A 1130 24.24 38.00 39.50
CA THR A 1130 25.24 36.94 39.30
C THR A 1130 25.09 36.16 38.00
N LEU A 1131 24.04 36.40 37.22
CA LEU A 1131 23.83 35.73 35.94
C LEU A 1131 24.69 36.33 34.83
N ASP A 1132 25.19 35.47 33.95
CA ASP A 1132 25.96 35.86 32.77
C ASP A 1132 25.09 36.56 31.70
N THR A 1133 25.76 37.15 30.72
CA THR A 1133 25.12 37.89 29.63
C THR A 1133 24.20 36.99 28.79
N TYR A 1134 24.62 35.76 28.49
CA TYR A 1134 23.82 34.83 27.69
C TYR A 1134 22.51 34.44 28.37
N THR A 1135 22.54 34.22 29.69
CA THR A 1135 21.38 33.88 30.50
C THR A 1135 20.40 35.04 30.57
N LYS A 1136 20.91 36.26 30.85
CA LYS A 1136 20.09 37.47 30.88
C LYS A 1136 19.43 37.75 29.52
N ALA A 1137 20.19 37.64 28.43
CA ALA A 1137 19.67 37.81 27.06
C ALA A 1137 18.63 36.73 26.71
N HIS A 1138 18.86 35.48 27.10
CA HIS A 1138 17.93 34.38 26.87
C HIS A 1138 16.60 34.56 27.63
N TYR A 1139 16.65 35.00 28.90
CA TYR A 1139 15.43 35.32 29.64
C TYR A 1139 14.67 36.51 29.05
N ALA A 1140 15.38 37.51 28.51
CA ALA A 1140 14.76 38.61 27.78
C ALA A 1140 14.09 38.14 26.47
N ASP A 1141 14.78 37.35 25.65
CA ASP A 1141 14.23 36.76 24.42
C ASP A 1141 12.97 35.91 24.68
N SER A 1142 13.04 35.05 25.71
CA SER A 1142 11.89 34.24 26.13
C SER A 1142 10.72 35.10 26.60
N LEU A 1143 10.99 36.18 27.34
CA LEU A 1143 9.97 37.14 27.80
C LEU A 1143 9.31 37.88 26.63
N ASP A 1144 10.08 38.25 25.61
CA ASP A 1144 9.58 38.92 24.41
C ASP A 1144 8.66 37.99 23.61
N LYS A 1145 9.07 36.72 23.42
CA LYS A 1145 8.22 35.70 22.78
C LYS A 1145 6.91 35.51 23.56
N ILE A 1146 6.98 35.30 24.87
CA ILE A 1146 5.81 35.17 25.74
C ILE A 1146 4.90 36.40 25.62
N THR A 1147 5.47 37.60 25.64
CA THR A 1147 4.69 38.85 25.55
C THR A 1147 3.99 38.96 24.21
N ARG A 1148 4.67 38.66 23.09
CA ARG A 1148 4.05 38.63 21.75
C ARG A 1148 2.90 37.64 21.67
N THR A 1149 3.04 36.45 22.26
CA THR A 1149 1.96 35.46 22.34
C THR A 1149 0.81 35.96 23.21
N LEU A 1150 1.11 36.56 24.37
CA LEU A 1150 0.08 37.03 25.30
C LEU A 1150 -0.70 38.24 24.77
N ASP A 1151 -0.04 39.07 23.97
CA ASP A 1151 -0.62 40.24 23.32
C ASP A 1151 -1.25 39.91 21.97
N ALA A 1152 -1.14 38.65 21.51
CA ALA A 1152 -1.76 38.18 20.29
C ALA A 1152 -3.28 38.35 20.42
N ARG A 1153 -3.82 39.31 19.67
CA ARG A 1153 -5.26 39.54 19.62
C ARG A 1153 -5.88 38.53 18.67
N VAL A 1154 -6.92 37.84 19.13
CA VAL A 1154 -7.83 37.15 18.21
C VAL A 1154 -8.54 38.24 17.42
N THR A 1155 -8.13 38.46 16.18
CA THR A 1155 -8.90 39.26 15.25
C THR A 1155 -10.20 38.50 14.99
N LEU A 1156 -11.30 38.89 15.64
CA LEU A 1156 -12.64 38.42 15.28
C LEU A 1156 -12.95 38.97 13.89
N GLY A 1157 -12.80 38.11 12.89
CA GLY A 1157 -12.68 38.45 11.47
C GLY A 1157 -11.55 37.68 10.77
N GLN A 1158 -10.71 36.97 11.53
CA GLN A 1158 -9.57 36.22 11.02
C GLN A 1158 -9.34 34.91 11.82
N ASN A 1159 -10.39 34.11 11.94
CA ASN A 1159 -10.26 32.65 12.11
C ASN A 1159 -10.80 32.03 10.81
N GLY A 1160 -10.03 31.54 9.85
CA GLY A 1160 -8.59 31.50 9.70
C GLY A 1160 -8.25 31.39 8.21
N GLY A 1161 -7.06 31.84 7.85
CA GLY A 1161 -6.55 31.90 6.48
C GLY A 1161 -6.83 33.26 5.86
N ALA A 1162 -5.78 34.04 5.63
CA ALA A 1162 -5.80 34.91 4.46
C ALA A 1162 -6.11 33.99 3.28
N VAL A 1163 -7.30 34.11 2.70
CA VAL A 1163 -7.63 33.43 1.45
C VAL A 1163 -6.70 34.05 0.44
N ASN A 1164 -5.56 33.39 0.24
CA ASN A 1164 -4.76 33.55 -0.95
C ASN A 1164 -5.76 33.41 -2.13
N PRO A 1165 -5.68 34.19 -3.21
CA PRO A 1165 -6.50 33.95 -4.39
C PRO A 1165 -6.50 32.46 -4.84
N LEU A 1166 -5.44 31.72 -4.46
CA LEU A 1166 -5.29 30.26 -4.56
C LEU A 1166 -6.24 29.41 -3.67
N ASP A 1167 -6.71 29.89 -2.52
CA ASP A 1167 -7.66 29.18 -1.65
C ASP A 1167 -9.12 29.30 -2.13
N LEU A 1168 -9.49 30.41 -2.79
CA LEU A 1168 -10.79 30.52 -3.49
C LEU A 1168 -10.84 29.59 -4.72
N LEU A 1169 -9.68 29.45 -5.37
CA LEU A 1169 -9.36 28.44 -6.38
C LEU A 1169 -9.54 27.00 -5.83
N SER A 1170 -9.12 26.75 -4.59
CA SER A 1170 -9.32 25.44 -3.94
C SER A 1170 -10.78 25.14 -3.54
N LEU A 1171 -11.65 26.15 -3.48
CA LEU A 1171 -13.09 26.00 -3.25
C LEU A 1171 -13.86 25.70 -4.55
N LEU A 1172 -13.39 26.18 -5.71
CA LEU A 1172 -13.98 25.94 -7.04
C LEU A 1172 -13.45 24.64 -7.68
N PHE A 1173 -12.21 24.25 -7.36
CA PHE A 1173 -11.54 23.04 -7.84
C PHE A 1173 -11.30 21.99 -6.71
N GLY A 1174 -11.82 22.30 -5.51
CA GLY A 1174 -12.46 21.48 -4.49
C GLY A 1174 -11.69 20.71 -3.41
N ARG A 1175 -12.46 20.43 -2.34
CA ARG A 1175 -12.39 19.34 -1.37
C ARG A 1175 -13.72 18.52 -1.40
N PRO A 1176 -13.74 17.24 -0.97
CA PRO A 1176 -14.90 16.35 -1.06
C PRO A 1176 -16.12 16.79 -0.21
N LYS A 1177 -17.33 16.57 -0.72
CA LYS A 1177 -18.62 16.90 -0.07
C LYS A 1177 -18.91 16.11 1.22
N GLU A 1178 -18.29 14.96 1.41
CA GLU A 1178 -18.62 14.06 2.53
C GLU A 1178 -18.12 14.59 3.90
N MET A 1179 -17.11 15.46 3.92
CA MET A 1179 -16.70 16.13 5.16
C MET A 1179 -17.62 17.29 5.58
N ILE A 1180 -18.30 17.95 4.64
CA ILE A 1180 -19.08 19.17 4.92
C ILE A 1180 -20.45 18.82 5.53
N ALA A 1181 -21.08 17.72 5.10
CA ALA A 1181 -22.35 17.28 5.68
C ALA A 1181 -22.18 16.73 7.10
N GLU A 1182 -21.05 16.05 7.38
CA GLU A 1182 -20.77 15.52 8.70
C GLU A 1182 -20.30 16.61 9.68
N GLU A 1183 -19.54 17.61 9.22
CA GLU A 1183 -19.16 18.78 10.02
C GLU A 1183 -20.32 19.76 10.22
N ALA A 1184 -21.20 19.96 9.23
CA ALA A 1184 -22.40 20.78 9.39
C ALA A 1184 -23.45 20.12 10.31
N ALA A 1185 -23.59 18.79 10.25
CA ALA A 1185 -24.44 18.05 11.18
C ALA A 1185 -23.87 18.05 12.61
N LYS A 1186 -22.54 17.96 12.77
CA LYS A 1186 -21.86 18.10 14.07
C LYS A 1186 -21.93 19.53 14.63
N ALA A 1187 -21.85 20.55 13.77
CA ALA A 1187 -21.95 21.96 14.16
C ALA A 1187 -23.40 22.39 14.48
N ALA A 1188 -24.40 21.79 13.84
CA ALA A 1188 -25.81 22.01 14.15
C ALA A 1188 -26.24 21.28 15.44
N ALA A 1189 -25.69 20.09 15.70
CA ALA A 1189 -25.95 19.34 16.94
C ALA A 1189 -25.27 19.95 18.18
N GLN A 1190 -24.19 20.72 18.00
CA GLN A 1190 -23.50 21.41 19.11
C GLN A 1190 -24.09 22.78 19.48
N ASN A 1191 -25.05 23.32 18.71
CA ASN A 1191 -25.61 24.66 18.92
C ASN A 1191 -27.10 24.70 19.33
N ALA A 1192 -27.69 23.57 19.71
CA ALA A 1192 -29.02 23.53 20.33
C ALA A 1192 -28.92 23.27 21.84
N ASN A 1193 -28.80 24.38 22.57
CA ASN A 1193 -28.70 24.63 24.03
C ASN A 1193 -29.61 23.81 24.97
N PRO A 1194 -29.38 23.79 26.32
CA PRO A 1194 -28.54 24.70 27.13
C PRO A 1194 -27.38 24.07 27.91
#